data_AF-A0A2D7IM07-F1
#
_entry.id   AF-A0A2D7IM07-F1
#
_cell.length_a   1.000
_cell.length_b   1.000
_cell.length_c   1.000
_cell.angle_alpha   90.00
_cell.angle_beta   90.00
_cell.angle_gamma   90.00
#
_symmetry.space_group_name_H-M   'P 1'
#
loop_
_entity.id
_entity.type
_entity.pdbx_description
1 polymer ?
#
loop_
_entity_poly.entity_id
_entity_poly.type
_entity_poly.pdbx_seq_one_letter_code
_entity_poly.pdbx_strand_id
1 'polypeptide(L)'
;ESPGNPYDGIDNDGDGSNGQGPTLSEDVFSSRIFNVGDTVVVVDYNTFERDLIAMPSDGVSIEKSNSEYVFLPGQPLEEIPRNLIDDNLNGLIDENNGASIEIAPGIFEDTYLYFDAVSGDGLKYIDYLTGFGSTNTMIDESREDGIDNDGDWDIATDDVGLDGMPGSGDLGEGDGLPTSGRGSDLPGEPNIDKTDVDESDQIGLSSFYYFNFGVGPQMDDDPRLWEEMLPGYFNNSISNTDADFLFSSGYFPLKKDLTERFSIALLFGDNLPDLVRNKQTVQTIYNQNYNFAKAPDLPSVWAYAGDGYVTLYWDDNAEKSVDRITGEDFEGYKIYKATDTQFTDAGVITDAFGTAKFNIPIKQFDEINEFEDFYPGHVDGIQFYLGNNSGLVHTWTDTNVINGHRYFYAVTAYDHGSIEKEILPAETSKFVTLDRGGNVITAKNVITVVPDAPSLGYVDAPMEKEVYPVTTPVGTGSMKIRNLDPSKIPDSNIYRIFFKDTRMNLIDDDGDWSADSHDVGIDGCSDYFEDGQGGCNSFANPGASDENEDNWKDCGSDGVCNEDEIGYNEIENPDPNNDNYDYNLNPFGTENNGEFDFGELSENNGVPDLGEPNLDILDLDEVIPYTTEFMVVNTTNNNQLDTVVHWNSDLEGDLGQFDGMVLDINNQLGISKDEERSNFFPLNDNNYAYSFSPFSFGGIATQGVRYPRNYGLVFSDSSTYPTSSVTLLRENGQYITIDSSTVNYKIIDLDNAEAELDLAVIDRTWHYYSKATGLPDSIPLDSIINSEFYLTTDQFEFFNIVDTVMGTWSDFGFAVSLFGSDYALKLELAKAGHFSYSDRIIILEKAGDTSFVSWNITPGHDNVPYQKNPTGGDTLSIFTTKPFSSADVYEFISQGSSFNSSQINYLSNKIKVVPNPYIVAASWEGQNPYADGRGPRSIHFNHLPPQCKIKIFTLSGELVNTLVHNTSLDDGSYEWNMLTKDNLDIAYGVYFFHVEPMEGGSIYDFKPHVGKFAVIK
;
A
#
# COMPACT_ATOMS: atom_id res chain seq x y z
N GLU A 1 -38.71 13.89 13.26
CA GLU A 1 -39.47 12.77 12.67
C GLU A 1 -40.49 12.28 13.70
N SER A 2 -41.16 11.16 13.48
CA SER A 2 -42.05 10.51 14.47
C SER A 2 -41.23 9.86 15.60
N PRO A 3 -41.84 9.32 16.68
CA PRO A 3 -41.08 8.78 17.81
C PRO A 3 -40.29 7.49 17.54
N GLY A 4 -40.59 6.75 16.46
CA GLY A 4 -40.20 5.36 16.25
C GLY A 4 -40.97 4.42 17.18
N ASN A 5 -41.82 3.53 16.64
CA ASN A 5 -42.77 2.77 17.44
C ASN A 5 -43.33 1.54 16.69
N PRO A 6 -42.75 0.35 16.91
CA PRO A 6 -43.10 -0.89 16.19
C PRO A 6 -44.43 -1.51 16.66
N TYR A 7 -45.37 -0.67 17.09
CA TYR A 7 -46.68 -1.02 17.60
C TYR A 7 -47.77 0.04 17.35
N ASP A 8 -47.53 1.20 16.70
CA ASP A 8 -48.61 2.17 16.40
C ASP A 8 -49.37 1.89 15.10
N GLY A 9 -48.88 0.97 14.27
CA GLY A 9 -49.48 0.57 13.01
C GLY A 9 -49.16 1.49 11.85
N ILE A 10 -48.13 2.34 11.99
CA ILE A 10 -47.70 3.35 11.03
C ILE A 10 -46.23 3.08 10.66
N ASP A 11 -45.93 3.17 9.37
CA ASP A 11 -44.57 3.23 8.83
C ASP A 11 -43.94 4.56 9.31
N ASN A 12 -43.11 4.53 10.36
CA ASN A 12 -42.78 5.75 11.11
C ASN A 12 -41.78 6.67 10.40
N ASP A 13 -40.99 6.15 9.46
CA ASP A 13 -39.93 6.91 8.76
C ASP A 13 -40.04 6.92 7.22
N GLY A 14 -40.84 6.04 6.61
CA GLY A 14 -41.32 6.12 5.22
C GLY A 14 -40.75 5.08 4.25
N ASP A 15 -39.92 4.14 4.69
CA ASP A 15 -39.31 3.14 3.78
C ASP A 15 -40.31 2.12 3.22
N GLY A 16 -41.31 1.74 4.02
CA GLY A 16 -42.43 0.88 3.67
C GLY A 16 -43.37 1.43 2.59
N SER A 17 -43.14 2.65 2.11
CA SER A 17 -43.91 3.34 1.08
C SER A 17 -44.19 2.54 -0.21
N ASN A 18 -43.28 1.63 -0.59
CA ASN A 18 -43.42 0.74 -1.77
C ASN A 18 -44.38 -0.44 -1.55
N GLY A 19 -44.72 -0.75 -0.30
CA GLY A 19 -45.51 -1.90 0.12
C GLY A 19 -47.02 -1.76 -0.06
N GLN A 20 -47.75 -2.77 0.44
CA GLN A 20 -49.21 -2.69 0.52
C GLN A 20 -49.64 -1.85 1.72
N GLY A 21 -50.72 -1.10 1.56
CA GLY A 21 -51.34 -0.36 2.65
C GLY A 21 -52.01 0.94 2.17
N PRO A 22 -53.03 1.42 2.89
CA PRO A 22 -53.50 2.80 2.76
C PRO A 22 -52.38 3.80 3.10
N THR A 23 -52.63 5.06 2.79
CA THR A 23 -51.74 6.19 3.10
C THR A 23 -52.49 7.13 4.04
N LEU A 24 -51.81 7.62 5.08
CA LEU A 24 -52.37 8.51 6.09
C LEU A 24 -52.97 9.79 5.48
N SER A 25 -54.04 10.28 6.10
CA SER A 25 -54.73 11.51 5.71
C SER A 25 -55.52 12.06 6.90
N GLU A 26 -55.81 13.37 6.90
CA GLU A 26 -56.57 14.03 8.00
C GLU A 26 -57.93 13.38 8.29
N ASP A 27 -58.55 12.70 7.31
CA ASP A 27 -59.79 11.95 7.50
C ASP A 27 -59.65 10.78 8.50
N VAL A 28 -58.44 10.20 8.64
CA VAL A 28 -58.16 9.10 9.59
C VAL A 28 -58.36 9.56 11.04
N PHE A 29 -57.90 10.79 11.33
CA PHE A 29 -57.94 11.46 12.64
C PHE A 29 -59.34 11.94 13.04
N SER A 30 -60.31 11.86 12.11
CA SER A 30 -61.63 12.44 12.31
C SER A 30 -62.45 11.68 13.36
N SER A 31 -63.15 12.43 14.22
CA SER A 31 -63.90 11.85 15.33
C SER A 31 -64.95 10.83 14.88
N ARG A 32 -64.90 9.63 15.47
CA ARG A 32 -65.74 8.47 15.13
C ARG A 32 -66.87 8.27 16.16
N ILE A 33 -67.97 7.64 15.73
CA ILE A 33 -69.10 7.30 16.62
C ILE A 33 -69.52 5.85 16.35
N PHE A 34 -69.26 4.96 17.30
CA PHE A 34 -69.65 3.56 17.23
C PHE A 34 -70.94 3.30 18.04
N ASN A 35 -71.89 2.59 17.45
CA ASN A 35 -73.11 2.14 18.09
C ASN A 35 -72.95 0.69 18.56
N VAL A 36 -73.83 0.23 19.45
CA VAL A 36 -73.82 -1.15 19.94
C VAL A 36 -73.96 -2.14 18.77
N GLY A 37 -72.93 -2.96 18.57
CA GLY A 37 -72.84 -3.93 17.48
C GLY A 37 -72.04 -3.50 16.25
N ASP A 38 -71.56 -2.25 16.16
CA ASP A 38 -70.57 -1.83 15.17
C ASP A 38 -69.20 -2.45 15.52
N THR A 39 -68.36 -2.78 14.53
CA THR A 39 -67.02 -3.33 14.77
C THR A 39 -66.05 -2.22 15.18
N VAL A 40 -65.27 -2.47 16.24
CA VAL A 40 -64.17 -1.62 16.72
C VAL A 40 -62.89 -2.46 16.81
N VAL A 41 -61.74 -1.80 16.71
CA VAL A 41 -60.43 -2.41 17.01
C VAL A 41 -60.12 -2.15 18.48
N VAL A 42 -59.53 -3.13 19.17
CA VAL A 42 -59.06 -2.99 20.56
C VAL A 42 -57.65 -3.55 20.67
N VAL A 43 -56.74 -2.73 21.19
CA VAL A 43 -55.33 -3.08 21.44
C VAL A 43 -55.18 -3.63 22.86
N ASP A 44 -54.54 -4.79 23.04
CA ASP A 44 -54.02 -5.22 24.35
C ASP A 44 -52.65 -4.59 24.58
N TYR A 45 -52.54 -3.58 25.45
CA TYR A 45 -51.29 -2.85 25.71
C TYR A 45 -50.20 -3.67 26.44
N ASN A 46 -50.41 -4.96 26.71
CA ASN A 46 -49.37 -5.88 27.18
C ASN A 46 -48.70 -6.65 26.03
N THR A 47 -49.46 -7.03 25.00
CA THR A 47 -48.97 -7.82 23.84
C THR A 47 -48.87 -7.00 22.55
N PHE A 48 -49.59 -5.88 22.47
CA PHE A 48 -49.88 -5.07 21.27
C PHE A 48 -50.65 -5.82 20.17
N GLU A 49 -51.30 -6.94 20.52
CA GLU A 49 -52.24 -7.62 19.63
C GLU A 49 -53.53 -6.80 19.47
N ARG A 50 -54.04 -6.72 18.23
CA ARG A 50 -55.29 -6.02 17.88
C ARG A 50 -56.44 -7.02 17.70
N ASP A 51 -57.50 -6.87 18.49
CA ASP A 51 -58.72 -7.70 18.43
C ASP A 51 -59.90 -6.95 17.79
N LEU A 52 -60.59 -7.62 16.86
CA LEU A 52 -61.81 -7.09 16.21
C LEU A 52 -63.06 -7.51 16.98
N ILE A 53 -63.62 -6.60 17.78
CA ILE A 53 -64.81 -6.87 18.60
C ILE A 53 -66.02 -6.05 18.17
N ALA A 54 -67.23 -6.55 18.45
CA ALA A 54 -68.45 -5.79 18.28
C ALA A 54 -68.71 -4.93 19.53
N MET A 55 -68.88 -3.61 19.34
CA MET A 55 -69.04 -2.62 20.40
C MET A 55 -70.14 -3.04 21.41
N PRO A 56 -69.80 -3.36 22.67
CA PRO A 56 -70.74 -3.89 23.65
C PRO A 56 -71.67 -2.81 24.21
N SER A 57 -72.79 -3.23 24.81
CA SER A 57 -73.78 -2.29 25.41
C SER A 57 -73.25 -1.48 26.57
N ASP A 58 -72.23 -2.00 27.25
CA ASP A 58 -71.71 -1.47 28.51
C ASP A 58 -70.41 -0.66 28.30
N GLY A 59 -69.94 -0.57 27.05
CA GLY A 59 -68.68 0.07 26.66
C GLY A 59 -67.47 -0.89 26.62
N VAL A 60 -66.43 -0.48 25.90
CA VAL A 60 -65.11 -1.14 25.92
C VAL A 60 -64.30 -0.55 27.07
N SER A 61 -63.59 -1.39 27.81
CA SER A 61 -62.62 -0.94 28.82
C SER A 61 -61.24 -1.43 28.43
N ILE A 62 -60.28 -0.51 28.35
CA ILE A 62 -58.88 -0.74 28.01
C ILE A 62 -58.04 -0.43 29.24
N GLU A 63 -57.15 -1.35 29.64
CA GLU A 63 -56.25 -1.17 30.78
C GLU A 63 -54.82 -0.93 30.30
N LYS A 64 -54.23 0.19 30.71
CA LYS A 64 -52.84 0.56 30.37
C LYS A 64 -52.14 1.15 31.59
N SER A 65 -50.99 0.58 31.97
CA SER A 65 -50.14 1.06 33.07
C SER A 65 -50.87 1.29 34.42
N ASN A 66 -51.85 0.44 34.75
CA ASN A 66 -52.77 0.54 35.91
C ASN A 66 -53.82 1.68 35.85
N SER A 67 -54.08 2.23 34.65
CA SER A 67 -55.18 3.15 34.38
C SER A 67 -56.23 2.49 33.49
N GLU A 68 -57.51 2.71 33.78
CA GLU A 68 -58.66 2.15 33.06
C GLU A 68 -59.32 3.24 32.19
N TYR A 69 -59.41 3.00 30.87
CA TYR A 69 -60.00 3.89 29.87
C TYR A 69 -61.29 3.26 29.33
N VAL A 70 -62.43 3.95 29.46
CA VAL A 70 -63.76 3.40 29.18
C VAL A 70 -64.45 4.15 28.03
N PHE A 71 -64.64 3.47 26.92
CA PHE A 71 -65.24 3.98 25.68
C PHE A 71 -66.71 3.55 25.58
N LEU A 72 -67.64 4.51 25.60
CA LEU A 72 -69.08 4.25 25.62
C LEU A 72 -69.74 4.34 24.23
N PRO A 73 -70.71 3.46 23.91
CA PRO A 73 -71.37 3.48 22.62
C PRO A 73 -72.21 4.75 22.42
N GLY A 74 -72.14 5.32 21.22
CA GLY A 74 -72.88 6.52 20.81
C GLY A 74 -72.28 7.85 21.29
N GLN A 75 -71.08 7.84 21.84
CA GLN A 75 -70.29 9.07 22.07
C GLN A 75 -69.36 9.33 20.87
N PRO A 76 -69.00 10.60 20.58
CA PRO A 76 -67.87 10.90 19.72
C PRO A 76 -66.58 10.50 20.45
N LEU A 77 -65.78 9.69 19.77
CA LEU A 77 -64.41 9.36 20.13
C LEU A 77 -63.49 10.23 19.26
N GLU A 78 -62.48 10.86 19.84
CA GLU A 78 -61.61 11.86 19.20
C GLU A 78 -60.20 11.64 19.74
N GLU A 79 -59.21 11.66 18.85
CA GLU A 79 -57.84 11.26 19.16
C GLU A 79 -57.13 12.30 20.06
N ILE A 80 -56.58 11.88 21.21
CA ILE A 80 -55.89 12.79 22.13
C ILE A 80 -54.37 12.64 21.93
N PRO A 81 -53.69 13.60 21.30
CA PRO A 81 -52.30 13.44 20.92
C PRO A 81 -51.37 13.20 22.11
N ARG A 82 -50.42 12.27 21.93
CA ARG A 82 -49.28 11.97 22.83
C ARG A 82 -49.70 11.32 24.15
N ASN A 83 -50.72 10.47 24.15
CA ASN A 83 -51.10 9.66 25.32
C ASN A 83 -50.75 8.16 25.12
N LEU A 84 -50.29 7.79 23.92
CA LEU A 84 -49.98 6.44 23.44
C LEU A 84 -51.18 5.48 23.48
N ILE A 85 -52.40 5.96 23.21
CA ILE A 85 -53.64 5.17 23.23
C ILE A 85 -54.44 5.46 21.95
N ASP A 86 -54.89 4.40 21.28
CA ASP A 86 -55.97 4.43 20.27
C ASP A 86 -57.28 4.95 20.91
N ASP A 87 -57.49 6.27 20.90
CA ASP A 87 -58.69 6.88 21.48
C ASP A 87 -59.91 6.78 20.56
N ASN A 88 -59.69 6.69 19.23
CA ASN A 88 -60.75 6.60 18.24
C ASN A 88 -61.12 5.16 17.79
N LEU A 89 -60.52 4.14 18.41
CA LEU A 89 -60.75 2.70 18.25
C LEU A 89 -60.60 2.19 16.80
N ASN A 90 -59.57 2.69 16.10
CA ASN A 90 -59.28 2.32 14.71
C ASN A 90 -58.09 1.36 14.54
N GLY A 91 -57.31 1.12 15.60
CA GLY A 91 -56.15 0.24 15.64
C GLY A 91 -54.78 0.93 15.57
N LEU A 92 -54.77 2.24 15.25
CA LEU A 92 -53.59 3.10 15.27
C LEU A 92 -53.44 3.79 16.64
N ILE A 93 -52.24 4.25 16.97
CA ILE A 93 -51.94 4.87 18.27
C ILE A 93 -51.32 6.25 18.08
N ASP A 94 -51.88 7.29 18.70
CA ASP A 94 -51.40 8.68 18.62
C ASP A 94 -51.22 9.20 17.16
N GLU A 95 -52.01 8.74 16.18
CA GLU A 95 -51.74 9.01 14.76
C GLU A 95 -51.86 10.51 14.37
N ASN A 96 -52.40 11.34 15.27
CA ASN A 96 -52.49 12.79 15.12
C ASN A 96 -51.31 13.57 15.75
N ASN A 97 -50.20 12.90 16.09
CA ASN A 97 -49.00 13.56 16.62
C ASN A 97 -48.50 14.68 15.69
N GLY A 98 -48.06 15.78 16.31
CA GLY A 98 -47.64 16.99 15.61
C GLY A 98 -47.03 18.05 16.53
N ALA A 99 -46.74 19.22 15.97
CA ALA A 99 -46.20 20.40 16.63
C ALA A 99 -46.92 21.67 16.15
N SER A 100 -47.15 22.63 17.06
CA SER A 100 -47.69 23.95 16.72
C SER A 100 -46.56 24.97 16.68
N ILE A 101 -46.07 25.30 15.48
CA ILE A 101 -44.87 26.12 15.29
C ILE A 101 -45.25 27.61 15.16
N GLU A 102 -44.64 28.49 15.96
CA GLU A 102 -44.85 29.94 15.86
C GLU A 102 -44.05 30.54 14.69
N ILE A 103 -44.64 30.53 13.49
CA ILE A 103 -44.02 31.07 12.26
C ILE A 103 -43.91 32.60 12.25
N ALA A 104 -44.72 33.29 13.06
CA ALA A 104 -44.62 34.72 13.33
C ALA A 104 -45.32 35.07 14.66
N PRO A 105 -45.00 36.20 15.33
CA PRO A 105 -45.58 36.53 16.64
C PRO A 105 -47.12 36.47 16.70
N GLY A 106 -47.66 35.45 17.37
CA GLY A 106 -49.08 35.16 17.48
C GLY A 106 -49.73 34.46 16.27
N ILE A 107 -48.93 33.90 15.36
CA ILE A 107 -49.37 33.06 14.23
C ILE A 107 -48.69 31.70 14.38
N PHE A 108 -49.51 30.68 14.64
CA PHE A 108 -49.09 29.29 14.75
C PHE A 108 -49.54 28.52 13.51
N GLU A 109 -48.69 27.61 13.06
CA GLU A 109 -48.98 26.63 12.01
C GLU A 109 -48.83 25.24 12.63
N ASP A 110 -49.87 24.42 12.50
CA ASP A 110 -49.89 23.06 13.04
C ASP A 110 -49.34 22.10 11.98
N THR A 111 -48.26 21.39 12.32
CA THR A 111 -47.60 20.39 11.47
C THR A 111 -47.73 19.01 12.10
N TYR A 112 -48.24 18.03 11.37
CA TYR A 112 -48.32 16.63 11.79
C TYR A 112 -47.02 15.89 11.48
N LEU A 113 -46.62 14.91 12.30
CA LEU A 113 -45.34 14.19 12.14
C LEU A 113 -45.36 13.16 11.00
N TYR A 114 -46.51 12.54 10.73
CA TYR A 114 -46.66 11.44 9.77
C TYR A 114 -47.02 11.89 8.34
N PHE A 115 -46.62 13.11 7.95
CA PHE A 115 -46.76 13.63 6.60
C PHE A 115 -45.43 14.22 6.12
N ASP A 116 -45.09 13.99 4.86
CA ASP A 116 -43.94 14.65 4.26
C ASP A 116 -44.16 16.17 4.20
N ALA A 117 -43.20 16.93 4.73
CA ALA A 117 -43.31 18.38 4.87
C ALA A 117 -43.24 19.16 3.53
N VAL A 118 -42.99 18.48 2.40
CA VAL A 118 -42.81 19.08 1.07
C VAL A 118 -43.90 18.64 0.08
N SER A 119 -44.25 17.36 0.04
CA SER A 119 -45.31 16.82 -0.82
C SER A 119 -46.69 16.86 -0.14
N GLY A 120 -46.74 16.76 1.19
CA GLY A 120 -47.97 16.63 1.97
C GLY A 120 -48.62 15.24 1.87
N ASP A 121 -47.91 14.25 1.36
CA ASP A 121 -48.35 12.85 1.37
C ASP A 121 -48.14 12.25 2.78
N GLY A 122 -49.07 11.43 3.25
CA GLY A 122 -48.93 10.70 4.51
C GLY A 122 -48.02 9.47 4.39
N LEU A 123 -47.63 8.91 5.53
CA LEU A 123 -46.91 7.63 5.61
C LEU A 123 -47.87 6.43 5.42
N LYS A 124 -47.33 5.21 5.27
CA LYS A 124 -48.14 3.98 5.23
C LYS A 124 -48.68 3.63 6.61
N TYR A 125 -49.78 2.87 6.65
CA TYR A 125 -50.34 2.34 7.88
C TYR A 125 -51.12 1.05 7.63
N ILE A 126 -51.39 0.26 8.68
CA ILE A 126 -52.22 -0.94 8.60
C ILE A 126 -53.69 -0.60 8.90
N ASP A 127 -54.60 -0.84 7.95
CA ASP A 127 -56.04 -0.78 8.21
C ASP A 127 -56.52 -2.09 8.87
N TYR A 128 -56.46 -2.14 10.20
CA TYR A 128 -56.89 -3.31 11.00
C TYR A 128 -58.37 -3.68 10.83
N LEU A 129 -59.24 -2.81 10.29
CA LEU A 129 -60.64 -3.16 9.98
C LEU A 129 -60.78 -3.99 8.71
N THR A 130 -59.84 -3.85 7.75
CA THR A 130 -59.87 -4.61 6.48
C THR A 130 -58.73 -5.61 6.33
N GLY A 131 -57.66 -5.48 7.12
CA GLY A 131 -56.40 -6.21 6.97
C GLY A 131 -55.54 -5.71 5.80
N PHE A 132 -55.85 -4.55 5.20
CA PHE A 132 -55.04 -4.00 4.12
C PHE A 132 -53.84 -3.25 4.70
N GLY A 133 -52.64 -3.71 4.35
CA GLY A 133 -51.38 -3.23 4.92
C GLY A 133 -50.63 -4.31 5.71
N SER A 134 -51.32 -5.29 6.31
CA SER A 134 -50.71 -6.31 7.19
C SER A 134 -49.86 -7.39 6.49
N THR A 135 -49.40 -7.13 5.27
CA THR A 135 -48.42 -7.93 4.54
C THR A 135 -47.25 -7.07 4.04
N ASN A 136 -47.17 -5.82 4.51
CA ASN A 136 -45.97 -5.03 4.45
C ASN A 136 -45.25 -5.28 5.77
N THR A 137 -44.05 -5.83 5.71
CA THR A 137 -43.17 -6.10 6.85
C THR A 137 -42.52 -4.80 7.35
N MET A 138 -42.28 -3.85 6.45
CA MET A 138 -41.94 -2.44 6.70
C MET A 138 -43.16 -1.60 7.14
N ILE A 139 -43.93 -2.09 8.12
CA ILE A 139 -44.85 -1.32 8.94
C ILE A 139 -44.89 -2.00 10.31
N ASP A 140 -44.65 -1.25 11.39
CA ASP A 140 -44.34 -1.82 12.71
C ASP A 140 -43.05 -2.70 12.68
N GLU A 141 -42.05 -2.40 11.82
CA GLU A 141 -40.83 -3.24 11.72
C GLU A 141 -39.92 -3.18 12.94
N SER A 142 -39.25 -4.30 13.22
CA SER A 142 -38.55 -4.50 14.49
C SER A 142 -37.43 -5.53 14.36
N ARG A 143 -36.18 -5.05 14.49
CA ARG A 143 -34.88 -5.75 14.68
C ARG A 143 -34.76 -6.75 15.85
N GLU A 144 -35.90 -7.20 16.34
CA GLU A 144 -36.10 -8.17 17.40
C GLU A 144 -37.30 -9.06 17.04
N ASP A 145 -37.48 -9.43 15.77
CA ASP A 145 -38.55 -10.34 15.34
C ASP A 145 -38.06 -11.64 14.67
N GLY A 146 -36.86 -11.63 14.05
CA GLY A 146 -36.26 -12.80 13.38
C GLY A 146 -36.65 -12.94 11.91
N ILE A 147 -37.01 -11.85 11.25
CA ILE A 147 -37.44 -11.80 9.85
C ILE A 147 -36.53 -10.81 9.11
N ASP A 148 -36.21 -11.17 7.87
CA ASP A 148 -35.63 -10.28 6.85
C ASP A 148 -36.80 -9.45 6.28
N ASN A 149 -36.91 -8.19 6.71
CA ASN A 149 -38.11 -7.38 6.58
C ASN A 149 -38.18 -6.64 5.24
N ASP A 150 -37.05 -6.23 4.67
CA ASP A 150 -36.99 -5.52 3.39
C ASP A 150 -36.63 -6.45 2.21
N GLY A 151 -35.95 -7.57 2.47
CA GLY A 151 -35.58 -8.62 1.52
C GLY A 151 -34.16 -8.53 0.96
N ASP A 152 -33.21 -7.88 1.65
CA ASP A 152 -31.86 -7.61 1.14
C ASP A 152 -30.78 -8.68 1.46
N TRP A 153 -31.01 -9.55 2.46
CA TRP A 153 -30.09 -10.64 2.86
C TRP A 153 -29.76 -11.60 1.69
N ASP A 154 -28.48 -11.72 1.31
CA ASP A 154 -28.02 -12.63 0.24
C ASP A 154 -27.24 -13.84 0.78
N ILE A 155 -27.80 -15.03 0.56
CA ILE A 155 -27.20 -16.35 0.82
C ILE A 155 -25.77 -16.53 0.29
N ALA A 156 -25.34 -15.75 -0.71
CA ALA A 156 -23.99 -15.84 -1.28
C ALA A 156 -22.93 -15.04 -0.51
N THR A 157 -23.32 -14.04 0.30
CA THR A 157 -22.39 -13.13 1.00
C THR A 157 -22.62 -13.07 2.51
N ASP A 158 -23.85 -13.31 2.96
CA ASP A 158 -24.30 -12.98 4.32
C ASP A 158 -24.52 -14.24 5.19
N ASP A 159 -24.51 -15.44 4.59
CA ASP A 159 -24.57 -16.76 5.24
C ASP A 159 -23.24 -17.11 5.93
N VAL A 160 -22.87 -16.30 6.94
CA VAL A 160 -21.59 -16.33 7.67
C VAL A 160 -21.72 -16.67 9.15
N GLY A 161 -22.92 -17.03 9.62
CA GLY A 161 -23.17 -17.48 10.97
C GLY A 161 -23.27 -16.41 12.07
N LEU A 162 -23.57 -16.87 13.28
CA LEU A 162 -24.03 -16.03 14.40
C LEU A 162 -22.98 -15.03 14.89
N ASP A 163 -21.68 -15.34 14.74
CA ASP A 163 -20.58 -14.42 15.09
C ASP A 163 -20.25 -13.38 13.99
N GLY A 164 -20.86 -13.51 12.81
CA GLY A 164 -20.69 -12.58 11.70
C GLY A 164 -19.33 -12.71 10.98
N MET A 165 -18.64 -13.84 11.11
CA MET A 165 -17.31 -14.08 10.54
C MET A 165 -17.26 -15.36 9.69
N PRO A 166 -17.01 -15.26 8.36
CA PRO A 166 -16.91 -16.44 7.51
C PRO A 166 -15.72 -17.33 7.90
N GLY A 167 -15.94 -18.65 7.87
CA GLY A 167 -14.96 -19.67 8.22
C GLY A 167 -14.85 -19.97 9.71
N SER A 168 -15.74 -19.44 10.56
CA SER A 168 -15.74 -19.68 12.01
C SER A 168 -16.23 -21.09 12.39
N GLY A 169 -17.06 -21.71 11.54
CA GLY A 169 -17.68 -23.02 11.76
C GLY A 169 -18.78 -22.99 12.82
N ASP A 170 -19.42 -21.84 13.03
CA ASP A 170 -20.37 -21.61 14.11
C ASP A 170 -21.84 -21.98 13.73
N LEU A 171 -22.84 -21.40 14.39
CA LEU A 171 -24.25 -21.76 14.16
C LEU A 171 -24.91 -20.74 13.23
N GLY A 172 -25.38 -21.20 12.07
CA GLY A 172 -25.95 -20.39 11.01
C GLY A 172 -25.17 -20.58 9.71
N GLU A 173 -23.84 -20.55 9.80
CA GLU A 173 -22.92 -20.58 8.66
C GLU A 173 -23.18 -21.76 7.68
N GLY A 174 -23.46 -21.40 6.43
CA GLY A 174 -23.67 -22.32 5.31
C GLY A 174 -24.99 -23.09 5.37
N ASP A 175 -25.96 -22.65 6.17
CA ASP A 175 -27.26 -23.31 6.32
C ASP A 175 -28.35 -22.78 5.37
N GLY A 176 -28.11 -21.59 4.79
CA GLY A 176 -28.93 -20.96 3.78
C GLY A 176 -30.19 -20.27 4.31
N LEU A 177 -30.20 -19.88 5.58
CA LEU A 177 -31.27 -19.12 6.25
C LEU A 177 -30.67 -17.96 7.06
N PRO A 178 -31.31 -16.77 7.07
CA PRO A 178 -30.83 -15.64 7.85
C PRO A 178 -30.81 -15.96 9.35
N THR A 179 -29.60 -15.94 9.91
CA THR A 179 -29.31 -16.27 11.31
C THR A 179 -29.12 -15.00 12.13
N SER A 180 -30.27 -14.46 12.57
CA SER A 180 -30.34 -13.34 13.49
C SER A 180 -29.57 -13.60 14.80
N GLY A 181 -28.78 -12.61 15.21
CA GLY A 181 -28.10 -12.60 16.52
C GLY A 181 -29.04 -12.42 17.71
N ARG A 182 -30.35 -12.25 17.49
CA ARG A 182 -31.38 -11.97 18.50
C ARG A 182 -31.30 -12.86 19.74
N GLY A 183 -31.40 -12.23 20.91
CA GLY A 183 -31.37 -12.93 22.21
C GLY A 183 -30.03 -13.58 22.59
N SER A 184 -28.99 -13.47 21.74
CA SER A 184 -27.61 -13.87 22.05
C SER A 184 -26.73 -12.66 22.44
N ASP A 185 -25.49 -12.92 22.87
CA ASP A 185 -24.46 -11.87 23.06
C ASP A 185 -23.69 -11.55 21.75
N LEU A 186 -23.96 -12.27 20.66
CA LEU A 186 -23.29 -12.15 19.36
C LEU A 186 -24.10 -11.24 18.40
N PRO A 187 -23.46 -10.71 17.33
CA PRO A 187 -24.12 -9.78 16.40
C PRO A 187 -25.20 -10.45 15.55
N GLY A 188 -24.98 -11.68 15.09
CA GLY A 188 -25.72 -12.27 13.96
C GLY A 188 -24.98 -12.09 12.64
N GLU A 189 -25.55 -12.67 11.59
CA GLU A 189 -25.16 -12.45 10.20
C GLU A 189 -25.37 -11.00 9.76
N PRO A 190 -24.67 -10.49 8.72
CA PRO A 190 -25.00 -9.21 8.08
C PRO A 190 -26.46 -9.14 7.62
N ASN A 191 -26.98 -7.93 7.44
CA ASN A 191 -28.27 -7.69 6.79
C ASN A 191 -29.44 -8.49 7.44
N ILE A 192 -29.47 -8.57 8.77
CA ILE A 192 -30.58 -9.16 9.55
C ILE A 192 -30.63 -8.68 11.02
N ASP A 193 -31.82 -8.28 11.48
CA ASP A 193 -32.18 -7.81 12.83
C ASP A 193 -31.11 -6.90 13.48
N LYS A 194 -30.18 -7.51 14.22
CA LYS A 194 -29.19 -6.82 15.05
C LYS A 194 -28.06 -6.20 14.23
N THR A 195 -27.83 -6.70 13.03
CA THR A 195 -26.82 -6.16 12.14
C THR A 195 -27.43 -5.16 11.17
N ASP A 196 -28.70 -5.28 10.77
CA ASP A 196 -29.33 -4.32 9.88
C ASP A 196 -30.01 -3.16 10.62
N VAL A 197 -30.00 -1.96 10.07
CA VAL A 197 -30.33 -0.70 10.75
C VAL A 197 -31.66 -0.11 10.32
N ASP A 198 -32.09 -0.34 9.09
CA ASP A 198 -33.39 0.07 8.54
C ASP A 198 -34.52 -0.93 8.83
N GLU A 199 -34.26 -2.14 9.35
CA GLU A 199 -35.32 -3.02 9.88
C GLU A 199 -35.96 -2.55 11.22
N SER A 200 -35.82 -1.27 11.57
CA SER A 200 -36.52 -0.65 12.70
C SER A 200 -36.83 0.81 12.45
N ASP A 201 -38.10 1.17 12.65
CA ASP A 201 -38.61 2.54 12.73
C ASP A 201 -37.59 3.50 13.38
N GLN A 202 -37.13 4.51 12.64
CA GLN A 202 -36.21 5.52 13.19
C GLN A 202 -36.80 6.28 14.39
N ILE A 203 -36.12 6.19 15.54
CA ILE A 203 -36.49 6.89 16.78
C ILE A 203 -36.18 8.39 16.66
N GLY A 204 -37.13 9.11 16.07
CA GLY A 204 -36.94 10.42 15.49
C GLY A 204 -36.98 11.63 16.42
N LEU A 205 -36.56 12.77 15.88
CA LEU A 205 -36.55 14.04 16.61
C LEU A 205 -37.95 14.63 16.76
N SER A 206 -38.50 14.63 17.98
CA SER A 206 -39.84 15.17 18.28
C SER A 206 -39.83 16.55 18.96
N SER A 207 -38.74 16.92 19.63
CA SER A 207 -38.56 18.21 20.29
C SER A 207 -37.11 18.65 20.25
N PHE A 208 -36.88 19.96 20.05
CA PHE A 208 -35.56 20.57 19.99
C PHE A 208 -35.55 21.94 20.67
N TYR A 209 -34.65 22.08 21.65
CA TYR A 209 -34.48 23.30 22.44
C TYR A 209 -33.03 23.78 22.43
N TYR A 210 -32.78 24.83 21.65
CA TYR A 210 -31.50 25.53 21.53
C TYR A 210 -31.43 26.70 22.52
N PHE A 211 -30.37 26.82 23.31
CA PHE A 211 -30.26 27.85 24.34
C PHE A 211 -28.83 28.36 24.58
N ASN A 212 -28.71 29.62 25.00
CA ASN A 212 -27.41 30.20 25.33
C ASN A 212 -26.77 29.53 26.55
N PHE A 213 -25.47 29.25 26.43
CA PHE A 213 -24.64 28.72 27.50
C PHE A 213 -24.79 29.56 28.79
N GLY A 214 -25.12 28.90 29.90
CA GLY A 214 -25.33 29.54 31.20
C GLY A 214 -26.67 30.27 31.41
N VAL A 215 -27.61 30.22 30.45
CA VAL A 215 -28.98 30.78 30.59
C VAL A 215 -30.06 29.69 30.49
N GLY A 216 -29.71 28.50 30.01
CA GLY A 216 -30.60 27.34 29.86
C GLY A 216 -31.10 26.69 31.14
N PRO A 217 -31.84 25.57 31.02
CA PRO A 217 -32.10 24.66 32.13
C PRO A 217 -30.78 24.19 32.75
N GLN A 218 -30.79 23.96 34.07
CA GLN A 218 -29.66 23.33 34.74
C GLN A 218 -29.88 21.81 34.71
N MET A 219 -28.79 21.04 34.65
CA MET A 219 -28.86 19.57 34.57
C MET A 219 -29.35 18.90 35.88
N ASP A 220 -29.66 19.69 36.91
CA ASP A 220 -30.27 19.27 38.18
C ASP A 220 -31.71 19.80 38.37
N ASP A 221 -32.29 20.43 37.34
CA ASP A 221 -33.66 20.98 37.33
C ASP A 221 -34.61 20.08 36.52
N ASP A 222 -34.77 18.83 36.98
CA ASP A 222 -35.59 17.78 36.32
C ASP A 222 -36.95 18.27 35.79
N PRO A 223 -37.75 19.08 36.52
CA PRO A 223 -39.05 19.54 36.01
C PRO A 223 -38.92 20.46 34.80
N ARG A 224 -37.89 21.32 34.77
CA ARG A 224 -37.65 22.22 33.65
C ARG A 224 -37.09 21.47 32.45
N LEU A 225 -36.18 20.52 32.66
CA LEU A 225 -35.70 19.64 31.60
C LEU A 225 -36.89 18.88 30.97
N TRP A 226 -37.76 18.32 31.81
CA TRP A 226 -38.96 17.62 31.36
C TRP A 226 -39.91 18.51 30.54
N GLU A 227 -40.17 19.75 30.98
CA GLU A 227 -41.01 20.70 30.24
C GLU A 227 -40.45 21.06 28.86
N GLU A 228 -39.13 21.26 28.73
CA GLU A 228 -38.48 21.61 27.44
C GLU A 228 -38.30 20.36 26.53
N MET A 229 -38.25 19.14 27.11
CA MET A 229 -38.20 17.86 26.38
C MET A 229 -39.58 17.34 25.97
N LEU A 230 -40.68 18.05 26.25
CA LEU A 230 -42.02 17.65 25.82
C LEU A 230 -42.10 17.58 24.28
N PRO A 231 -42.69 16.54 23.68
CA PRO A 231 -42.77 16.40 22.23
C PRO A 231 -43.48 17.58 21.55
N GLY A 232 -43.12 17.84 20.29
CA GLY A 232 -43.67 18.91 19.46
C GLY A 232 -43.36 20.33 19.95
N TYR A 233 -42.27 20.52 20.70
CA TYR A 233 -41.72 21.82 21.04
C TYR A 233 -40.43 22.06 20.23
N PHE A 234 -40.44 23.08 19.38
CA PHE A 234 -39.27 23.45 18.56
C PHE A 234 -39.02 24.94 18.68
N ASN A 235 -37.85 25.33 19.19
CA ASN A 235 -37.45 26.74 19.25
C ASN A 235 -36.49 27.13 18.10
N ASN A 236 -36.63 28.34 17.59
CA ASN A 236 -35.85 28.83 16.43
C ASN A 236 -35.45 30.31 16.61
N SER A 237 -35.03 30.68 17.81
CA SER A 237 -34.98 32.09 18.26
C SER A 237 -33.58 32.62 18.59
N ILE A 238 -32.52 31.83 18.38
CA ILE A 238 -31.14 32.21 18.73
C ILE A 238 -30.18 31.92 17.56
N SER A 239 -29.26 32.85 17.31
CA SER A 239 -28.21 32.73 16.28
C SER A 239 -26.95 33.49 16.70
N ASN A 240 -25.78 33.04 16.24
CA ASN A 240 -24.47 33.62 16.52
C ASN A 240 -24.14 33.76 18.03
N THR A 241 -24.37 32.70 18.81
CA THR A 241 -24.10 32.64 20.25
C THR A 241 -23.36 31.36 20.64
N ASP A 242 -22.71 31.41 21.80
CA ASP A 242 -22.22 30.23 22.51
C ASP A 242 -23.44 29.55 23.18
N ALA A 243 -23.74 28.32 22.78
CA ALA A 243 -25.05 27.71 22.99
C ALA A 243 -24.98 26.18 23.09
N ASP A 244 -25.82 25.65 23.97
CA ASP A 244 -26.08 24.23 24.13
C ASP A 244 -27.44 23.88 23.51
N PHE A 245 -27.71 22.58 23.34
CA PHE A 245 -29.01 22.10 22.88
C PHE A 245 -29.49 20.89 23.68
N LEU A 246 -30.81 20.79 23.80
CA LEU A 246 -31.52 19.60 24.25
C LEU A 246 -32.38 19.10 23.09
N PHE A 247 -32.46 17.78 22.95
CA PHE A 247 -33.30 17.11 21.97
C PHE A 247 -33.98 15.91 22.63
N SER A 248 -35.16 15.52 22.15
CA SER A 248 -35.86 14.32 22.59
C SER A 248 -36.70 13.69 21.48
N SER A 249 -36.76 12.36 21.48
CA SER A 249 -37.82 11.61 20.79
C SER A 249 -39.15 11.76 21.53
N GLY A 250 -40.22 11.35 20.88
CA GLY A 250 -41.57 11.33 21.42
C GLY A 250 -41.72 10.32 22.55
N TYR A 251 -42.96 10.05 22.92
CA TYR A 251 -43.24 8.89 23.75
C TYR A 251 -43.29 7.65 22.86
N PHE A 252 -42.62 6.57 23.27
CA PHE A 252 -42.67 5.26 22.65
C PHE A 252 -42.63 4.16 23.75
N PRO A 253 -43.13 2.94 23.49
CA PRO A 253 -43.30 1.91 24.51
C PRO A 253 -42.04 1.06 24.78
N LEU A 254 -41.14 1.55 25.63
CA LEU A 254 -39.96 0.79 26.05
C LEU A 254 -40.30 -0.34 27.05
N LYS A 255 -40.29 -1.60 26.60
CA LYS A 255 -40.50 -2.80 27.43
C LYS A 255 -39.29 -3.09 28.34
N LYS A 256 -39.51 -3.87 29.42
CA LYS A 256 -38.41 -4.31 30.30
C LYS A 256 -37.47 -5.23 29.51
N ASP A 257 -36.17 -4.99 29.62
CA ASP A 257 -35.09 -5.70 28.94
C ASP A 257 -35.03 -5.50 27.41
N LEU A 258 -35.86 -4.61 26.84
CA LEU A 258 -35.75 -4.14 25.46
C LEU A 258 -34.64 -3.10 25.34
N THR A 259 -33.92 -3.10 24.21
CA THR A 259 -32.80 -2.17 23.94
C THR A 259 -33.05 -1.41 22.65
N GLU A 260 -33.35 -0.13 22.79
CA GLU A 260 -33.49 0.79 21.65
C GLU A 260 -32.17 1.49 21.33
N ARG A 261 -31.97 1.82 20.05
CA ARG A 261 -30.77 2.48 19.53
C ARG A 261 -31.12 3.88 19.03
N PHE A 262 -30.23 4.84 19.25
CA PHE A 262 -30.37 6.21 18.77
C PHE A 262 -29.16 6.57 17.92
N SER A 263 -29.43 7.03 16.70
CA SER A 263 -28.41 7.55 15.79
C SER A 263 -28.58 9.06 15.64
N ILE A 264 -27.47 9.79 15.72
CA ILE A 264 -27.49 11.26 15.79
C ILE A 264 -26.61 11.81 14.68
N ALA A 265 -27.24 12.44 13.69
CA ALA A 265 -26.56 13.18 12.64
C ALA A 265 -26.63 14.70 12.90
N LEU A 266 -25.49 15.38 12.78
CA LEU A 266 -25.42 16.84 12.79
C LEU A 266 -25.32 17.34 11.35
N LEU A 267 -26.45 17.76 10.81
CA LEU A 267 -26.55 18.25 9.43
C LEU A 267 -26.20 19.74 9.34
N PHE A 268 -25.23 20.05 8.50
CA PHE A 268 -24.82 21.42 8.17
C PHE A 268 -25.00 21.65 6.67
N GLY A 269 -25.17 22.90 6.25
CA GLY A 269 -25.21 23.27 4.85
C GLY A 269 -25.23 24.78 4.65
N ASP A 270 -24.67 25.27 3.55
CA ASP A 270 -24.55 26.71 3.26
C ASP A 270 -25.92 27.37 3.03
N ASN A 271 -26.92 26.57 2.69
CA ASN A 271 -28.29 26.98 2.41
C ASN A 271 -29.25 25.78 2.55
N LEU A 272 -30.57 26.03 2.61
CA LEU A 272 -31.57 24.96 2.77
C LEU A 272 -31.48 23.85 1.68
N PRO A 273 -31.34 24.15 0.38
CA PRO A 273 -31.11 23.10 -0.63
C PRO A 273 -29.87 22.24 -0.40
N ASP A 274 -28.77 22.82 0.11
CA ASP A 274 -27.55 22.08 0.46
C ASP A 274 -27.75 21.20 1.70
N LEU A 275 -28.40 21.74 2.74
CA LEU A 275 -28.80 20.99 3.93
C LEU A 275 -29.69 19.78 3.59
N VAL A 276 -30.63 19.93 2.66
CA VAL A 276 -31.52 18.84 2.20
C VAL A 276 -30.75 17.76 1.45
N ARG A 277 -29.76 18.10 0.60
CA ARG A 277 -28.90 17.10 -0.05
C ARG A 277 -28.04 16.37 0.98
N ASN A 278 -27.47 17.09 1.93
CA ASN A 278 -26.68 16.49 3.01
C ASN A 278 -27.56 15.58 3.90
N LYS A 279 -28.85 15.89 4.12
CA LYS A 279 -29.82 14.95 4.74
C LYS A 279 -29.92 13.67 3.92
N GLN A 280 -30.12 13.78 2.59
CA GLN A 280 -30.28 12.61 1.72
C GLN A 280 -29.05 11.69 1.76
N THR A 281 -27.84 12.24 1.69
CA THR A 281 -26.60 11.46 1.82
C THR A 281 -26.49 10.78 3.18
N VAL A 282 -26.85 11.46 4.27
CA VAL A 282 -26.85 10.86 5.61
C VAL A 282 -27.90 9.76 5.77
N GLN A 283 -29.06 9.89 5.12
CA GLN A 283 -30.06 8.83 5.09
C GLN A 283 -29.50 7.59 4.37
N THR A 284 -28.90 7.76 3.18
CA THR A 284 -28.25 6.66 2.47
C THR A 284 -27.19 5.96 3.32
N ILE A 285 -26.41 6.71 4.12
CA ILE A 285 -25.42 6.14 5.06
C ILE A 285 -26.08 5.35 6.21
N TYR A 286 -27.23 5.81 6.70
CA TYR A 286 -28.01 5.11 7.74
C TYR A 286 -28.53 3.77 7.20
N ASN A 287 -29.16 3.80 6.03
CA ASN A 287 -29.68 2.63 5.31
C ASN A 287 -28.58 1.70 4.77
N GLN A 288 -27.35 2.19 4.62
CA GLN A 288 -26.18 1.35 4.35
C GLN A 288 -25.52 0.85 5.65
N ASN A 289 -26.25 0.85 6.78
CA ASN A 289 -25.78 0.31 8.06
C ASN A 289 -24.41 0.87 8.52
N TYR A 290 -24.15 2.16 8.28
CA TYR A 290 -22.88 2.83 8.57
C TYR A 290 -21.65 2.23 7.86
N ASN A 291 -21.84 1.53 6.74
CA ASN A 291 -20.77 1.04 5.88
C ASN A 291 -20.14 2.18 5.09
N PHE A 292 -19.23 2.93 5.73
CA PHE A 292 -18.37 3.91 5.07
C PHE A 292 -17.18 3.22 4.39
N ALA A 293 -16.70 3.76 3.27
CA ALA A 293 -15.25 3.75 3.04
C ALA A 293 -14.59 4.52 4.17
N LYS A 294 -13.81 3.84 4.99
CA LYS A 294 -12.91 4.47 5.95
C LYS A 294 -11.69 4.92 5.15
N ALA A 295 -11.46 6.23 5.03
CA ALA A 295 -10.25 6.72 4.38
C ALA A 295 -8.97 6.10 5.00
N PRO A 296 -7.90 5.92 4.21
CA PRO A 296 -6.65 5.30 4.65
C PRO A 296 -6.07 5.88 5.94
N ASP A 297 -5.22 5.09 6.61
CA ASP A 297 -4.53 5.55 7.80
C ASP A 297 -3.66 6.80 7.55
N LEU A 298 -3.61 7.70 8.55
CA LEU A 298 -2.97 9.00 8.41
C LEU A 298 -1.43 8.88 8.32
N PRO A 299 -0.78 9.27 7.20
CA PRO A 299 0.67 9.26 7.09
C PRO A 299 1.30 10.32 8.03
N SER A 300 2.51 10.08 8.51
CA SER A 300 3.29 11.07 9.24
C SER A 300 4.13 11.88 8.25
N VAL A 301 4.06 13.21 8.30
CA VAL A 301 4.87 14.08 7.43
C VAL A 301 5.92 14.86 8.22
N TRP A 302 7.12 14.93 7.67
CA TRP A 302 8.21 15.79 8.10
C TRP A 302 8.61 16.74 6.98
N ALA A 303 9.35 17.79 7.33
CA ALA A 303 9.83 18.76 6.37
C ALA A 303 11.16 19.40 6.80
N TYR A 304 12.04 19.61 5.84
CA TYR A 304 13.20 20.47 5.95
C TYR A 304 13.00 21.75 5.11
N ALA A 305 13.38 22.90 5.64
CA ALA A 305 13.11 24.20 5.02
C ALA A 305 14.42 24.99 4.83
N GLY A 306 14.84 25.19 3.57
CA GLY A 306 16.10 25.83 3.20
C GLY A 306 15.93 27.19 2.52
N ASP A 307 17.03 27.71 1.96
CA ASP A 307 17.07 29.02 1.29
C ASP A 307 16.32 28.98 -0.05
N GLY A 308 15.02 29.28 -0.02
CA GLY A 308 14.13 29.29 -1.19
C GLY A 308 13.53 27.95 -1.58
N TYR A 309 13.59 26.93 -0.71
CA TYR A 309 12.94 25.63 -0.94
C TYR A 309 12.44 24.98 0.35
N VAL A 310 11.50 24.04 0.22
CA VAL A 310 11.03 23.14 1.29
C VAL A 310 11.01 21.72 0.73
N THR A 311 11.66 20.79 1.42
CA THR A 311 11.60 19.35 1.12
C THR A 311 10.68 18.69 2.13
N LEU A 312 9.57 18.13 1.66
CA LEU A 312 8.67 17.26 2.42
C LEU A 312 9.11 15.81 2.29
N TYR A 313 8.91 15.03 3.33
CA TYR A 313 9.05 13.57 3.31
C TYR A 313 8.10 12.91 4.31
N TRP A 314 7.61 11.71 4.00
CA TRP A 314 6.58 11.01 4.80
C TRP A 314 6.82 9.50 4.89
N ASP A 315 6.01 8.81 5.71
CA ASP A 315 6.04 7.35 5.90
C ASP A 315 4.97 6.61 5.07
N ASP A 316 5.13 5.29 4.95
CA ASP A 316 4.27 4.35 4.21
C ASP A 316 3.10 3.79 5.03
N ASN A 317 2.76 4.43 6.15
CA ASN A 317 1.72 3.91 7.05
C ASN A 317 0.33 3.88 6.42
N ALA A 318 0.10 4.68 5.37
CA ALA A 318 -1.18 4.72 4.67
C ALA A 318 -1.35 3.57 3.65
N GLU A 319 -0.27 3.14 2.99
CA GLU A 319 -0.26 2.01 2.04
C GLU A 319 -0.63 0.68 2.71
N LYS A 320 -0.43 0.58 4.02
CA LYS A 320 -0.76 -0.60 4.83
C LYS A 320 -2.16 -0.53 5.44
N SER A 321 -2.99 0.43 5.00
CA SER A 321 -4.39 0.53 5.41
C SER A 321 -5.21 -0.58 4.76
N VAL A 322 -6.13 -1.14 5.55
CA VAL A 322 -7.09 -2.15 5.10
C VAL A 322 -8.46 -1.76 5.63
N ASP A 323 -9.46 -1.75 4.76
CA ASP A 323 -10.88 -1.56 5.08
C ASP A 323 -11.57 -2.94 5.06
N ARG A 324 -12.53 -3.14 5.97
CA ARG A 324 -13.33 -4.38 6.06
C ARG A 324 -14.11 -4.66 4.76
N ILE A 325 -14.45 -3.62 4.00
CA ILE A 325 -15.40 -3.66 2.89
C ILE A 325 -14.68 -3.64 1.54
N THR A 326 -13.72 -2.76 1.33
CA THR A 326 -12.98 -2.69 0.04
C THR A 326 -11.74 -3.58 0.00
N GLY A 327 -11.19 -4.00 1.15
CA GLY A 327 -9.93 -4.74 1.22
C GLY A 327 -8.77 -3.77 1.34
N GLU A 328 -7.87 -3.77 0.36
CA GLU A 328 -6.82 -2.75 0.28
C GLU A 328 -7.45 -1.35 0.13
N ASP A 329 -6.93 -0.40 0.91
CA ASP A 329 -7.60 0.87 1.25
C ASP A 329 -6.71 2.06 0.87
N PHE A 330 -5.93 1.92 -0.20
CA PHE A 330 -4.96 2.93 -0.63
C PHE A 330 -4.85 2.95 -2.15
N GLU A 331 -4.66 4.16 -2.71
CA GLU A 331 -4.44 4.40 -4.14
C GLU A 331 -3.35 5.46 -4.36
N GLY A 332 -3.19 6.44 -3.45
CA GLY A 332 -2.13 7.42 -3.60
C GLY A 332 -2.10 8.56 -2.59
N TYR A 333 -1.19 9.50 -2.84
CA TYR A 333 -0.92 10.69 -2.03
C TYR A 333 -1.19 11.99 -2.79
N LYS A 334 -1.91 12.92 -2.15
CA LYS A 334 -2.05 14.32 -2.59
C LYS A 334 -1.30 15.26 -1.66
N ILE A 335 -0.60 16.22 -2.23
CA ILE A 335 0.11 17.28 -1.50
C ILE A 335 -0.65 18.59 -1.64
N TYR A 336 -0.98 19.21 -0.51
CA TYR A 336 -1.59 20.53 -0.42
C TYR A 336 -0.61 21.53 0.18
N LYS A 337 -0.74 22.81 -0.23
CA LYS A 337 0.05 23.93 0.28
C LYS A 337 -0.84 25.13 0.50
N ALA A 338 -0.68 25.78 1.64
CA ALA A 338 -1.38 27.01 2.00
C ALA A 338 -0.49 27.99 2.76
N THR A 339 -0.91 29.25 2.83
CA THR A 339 -0.35 30.28 3.73
C THR A 339 -1.26 30.58 4.93
N ASP A 340 -2.47 30.01 4.95
CA ASP A 340 -3.42 30.11 6.05
C ASP A 340 -3.84 28.72 6.58
N THR A 341 -4.44 28.67 7.78
CA THR A 341 -4.79 27.42 8.46
C THR A 341 -6.07 26.75 7.96
N GLN A 342 -6.83 27.42 7.09
CA GLN A 342 -8.06 26.92 6.47
C GLN A 342 -7.83 26.51 5.00
N PHE A 343 -6.58 26.54 4.51
CA PHE A 343 -6.21 26.22 3.15
C PHE A 343 -6.98 27.04 2.07
N THR A 344 -7.35 28.28 2.38
CA THR A 344 -8.19 29.09 1.45
C THR A 344 -7.45 29.49 0.17
N ASP A 345 -6.12 29.57 0.21
CA ASP A 345 -5.27 29.88 -0.94
C ASP A 345 -4.79 28.65 -1.74
N ALA A 346 -5.11 27.42 -1.28
CA ALA A 346 -4.82 26.17 -2.00
C ALA A 346 -5.71 25.94 -3.24
N GLY A 347 -6.54 26.91 -3.62
CA GLY A 347 -7.58 26.72 -4.63
C GLY A 347 -8.74 25.87 -4.12
N VAL A 348 -9.86 25.91 -4.85
CA VAL A 348 -11.11 25.25 -4.47
C VAL A 348 -11.74 24.58 -5.69
N ILE A 349 -12.19 23.35 -5.51
CA ILE A 349 -13.08 22.61 -6.40
C ILE A 349 -14.49 22.79 -5.85
N THR A 350 -15.39 23.27 -6.69
CA THR A 350 -16.80 23.49 -6.35
C THR A 350 -17.70 22.41 -6.94
N ASP A 351 -18.83 22.16 -6.30
CA ASP A 351 -19.89 21.33 -6.85
C ASP A 351 -20.60 22.00 -8.05
N ALA A 352 -21.55 21.29 -8.66
CA ALA A 352 -22.36 21.80 -9.77
C ALA A 352 -23.23 23.02 -9.41
N PHE A 353 -23.39 23.34 -8.12
CA PHE A 353 -24.19 24.44 -7.59
C PHE A 353 -23.35 25.66 -7.16
N GLY A 354 -22.02 25.50 -7.08
CA GLY A 354 -21.06 26.53 -6.69
C GLY A 354 -20.59 26.48 -5.23
N THR A 355 -20.94 25.44 -4.47
CA THR A 355 -20.50 25.20 -3.08
C THR A 355 -19.06 24.69 -3.09
N ALA A 356 -18.21 25.17 -2.17
CA ALA A 356 -16.84 24.66 -2.02
C ALA A 356 -16.85 23.27 -1.36
N LYS A 357 -16.21 22.26 -1.97
CA LYS A 357 -16.13 20.89 -1.38
C LYS A 357 -14.69 20.39 -1.18
N PHE A 358 -13.78 20.61 -2.14
CA PHE A 358 -12.37 20.18 -2.03
C PHE A 358 -11.38 21.31 -2.34
N ASN A 359 -10.11 21.13 -1.97
CA ASN A 359 -9.00 21.98 -2.41
C ASN A 359 -8.31 21.40 -3.66
N ILE A 360 -7.51 22.21 -4.36
CA ILE A 360 -6.70 21.74 -5.49
C ILE A 360 -5.33 21.28 -4.96
N PRO A 361 -4.92 20.01 -5.17
CA PRO A 361 -3.59 19.57 -4.78
C PRO A 361 -2.52 20.24 -5.67
N ILE A 362 -1.38 20.57 -5.08
CA ILE A 362 -0.23 21.11 -5.84
C ILE A 362 0.59 20.01 -6.51
N LYS A 363 0.48 18.78 -6.01
CA LYS A 363 1.06 17.57 -6.60
C LYS A 363 0.24 16.36 -6.13
N GLN A 364 0.15 15.34 -6.98
CA GLN A 364 -0.44 14.04 -6.70
C GLN A 364 0.54 12.97 -7.17
N PHE A 365 0.53 11.84 -6.47
CA PHE A 365 1.27 10.61 -6.73
C PHE A 365 0.31 9.45 -6.44
N ASP A 366 0.42 8.38 -7.21
CA ASP A 366 -0.55 7.30 -7.28
C ASP A 366 0.17 6.02 -7.69
N GLU A 367 -0.44 4.88 -7.42
CA GLU A 367 0.09 3.57 -7.81
C GLU A 367 0.19 3.41 -9.33
N ILE A 368 0.72 2.27 -9.79
CA ILE A 368 0.80 1.93 -11.22
C ILE A 368 -0.07 0.70 -11.46
N ASN A 369 -1.37 0.93 -11.58
CA ASN A 369 -2.44 -0.06 -11.63
C ASN A 369 -3.49 0.31 -12.72
N GLU A 370 -4.68 -0.30 -12.69
CA GLU A 370 -5.80 0.01 -13.58
C GLU A 370 -6.65 1.24 -13.21
N PHE A 371 -6.47 1.83 -12.03
CA PHE A 371 -7.34 2.86 -11.44
C PHE A 371 -6.95 4.30 -11.81
N GLU A 372 -6.83 4.59 -13.11
CA GLU A 372 -6.47 5.94 -13.61
C GLU A 372 -7.66 6.87 -13.94
N ASP A 373 -7.37 8.17 -14.04
CA ASP A 373 -8.29 9.26 -14.41
C ASP A 373 -9.40 9.53 -13.35
N PHE A 374 -10.62 9.89 -13.78
CA PHE A 374 -11.74 10.19 -12.87
C PHE A 374 -12.54 8.93 -12.51
N TYR A 375 -12.79 8.75 -11.21
CA TYR A 375 -13.72 7.74 -10.71
C TYR A 375 -15.11 7.93 -11.38
N PRO A 376 -15.78 6.86 -11.86
CA PRO A 376 -17.01 7.00 -12.65
C PRO A 376 -18.21 7.60 -11.91
N GLY A 377 -18.32 7.40 -10.59
CA GLY A 377 -19.37 8.00 -9.76
C GLY A 377 -19.10 9.48 -9.40
N HIS A 378 -20.10 10.14 -8.81
CA HIS A 378 -20.01 11.56 -8.44
C HIS A 378 -20.84 11.92 -7.20
N VAL A 379 -20.42 12.97 -6.48
CA VAL A 379 -21.23 13.64 -5.43
C VAL A 379 -21.48 15.09 -5.83
N ASP A 380 -22.74 15.52 -5.83
CA ASP A 380 -23.15 16.87 -6.27
C ASP A 380 -22.58 17.32 -7.64
N GLY A 381 -22.26 16.36 -8.52
CA GLY A 381 -21.63 16.59 -9.83
C GLY A 381 -20.10 16.76 -9.81
N ILE A 382 -19.43 16.49 -8.69
CA ILE A 382 -17.97 16.36 -8.58
C ILE A 382 -17.58 14.90 -8.76
N GLN A 383 -16.67 14.62 -9.69
CA GLN A 383 -15.97 13.34 -9.79
C GLN A 383 -14.63 13.42 -9.05
N PHE A 384 -14.25 12.34 -8.38
CA PHE A 384 -12.94 12.23 -7.74
C PHE A 384 -11.88 11.85 -8.78
N TYR A 385 -10.67 12.42 -8.66
CA TYR A 385 -9.57 12.17 -9.59
C TYR A 385 -8.53 11.25 -8.93
N LEU A 386 -8.43 10.02 -9.43
CA LEU A 386 -7.60 8.95 -8.87
C LEU A 386 -6.14 9.12 -9.26
N GLY A 387 -5.85 9.50 -10.50
CA GLY A 387 -4.48 9.84 -10.89
C GLY A 387 -4.16 9.65 -12.37
N ASN A 388 -2.90 9.32 -12.66
CA ASN A 388 -2.36 9.12 -14.00
C ASN A 388 -1.25 8.05 -14.09
N ASN A 389 -1.21 7.09 -13.15
CA ASN A 389 -0.19 6.06 -13.02
C ASN A 389 1.23 6.64 -12.89
N SER A 390 1.44 7.55 -11.92
CA SER A 390 2.69 8.31 -11.78
C SER A 390 3.75 7.69 -10.87
N GLY A 391 3.40 6.65 -10.10
CA GLY A 391 4.26 5.96 -9.15
C GLY A 391 4.30 6.65 -7.79
N LEU A 392 4.31 5.83 -6.73
CA LEU A 392 4.46 6.29 -5.36
C LEU A 392 5.87 6.87 -5.14
N VAL A 393 5.93 7.93 -4.33
CA VAL A 393 7.15 8.50 -3.77
C VAL A 393 6.84 9.01 -2.37
N HIS A 394 7.87 9.13 -1.55
CA HIS A 394 7.80 9.55 -0.15
C HIS A 394 8.59 10.82 0.10
N THR A 395 9.13 11.45 -0.95
CA THR A 395 9.90 12.69 -0.90
C THR A 395 9.49 13.67 -2.01
N TRP A 396 9.27 14.94 -1.66
CA TRP A 396 8.93 15.98 -2.65
C TRP A 396 9.49 17.35 -2.25
N THR A 397 10.02 18.13 -3.22
CA THR A 397 10.63 19.44 -2.95
C THR A 397 9.91 20.59 -3.67
N ASP A 398 9.39 21.53 -2.89
CA ASP A 398 8.85 22.80 -3.34
C ASP A 398 9.97 23.84 -3.52
N THR A 399 10.06 24.46 -4.69
CA THR A 399 10.97 25.58 -4.98
C THR A 399 10.25 26.92 -5.19
N ASN A 400 8.93 26.94 -5.02
CA ASN A 400 8.08 28.12 -5.17
C ASN A 400 7.71 28.71 -3.79
N VAL A 401 8.72 28.94 -2.95
CA VAL A 401 8.56 29.49 -1.60
C VAL A 401 9.37 30.77 -1.40
N ILE A 402 8.96 31.60 -0.45
CA ILE A 402 9.61 32.87 -0.11
C ILE A 402 10.10 32.80 1.33
N ASN A 403 11.39 33.07 1.55
CA ASN A 403 11.95 33.00 2.90
C ASN A 403 11.25 33.95 3.88
N GLY A 404 11.06 33.50 5.12
CA GLY A 404 10.35 34.23 6.17
C GLY A 404 8.82 34.18 6.03
N HIS A 405 8.26 33.63 4.95
CA HIS A 405 6.83 33.30 4.89
C HIS A 405 6.57 31.96 5.59
N ARG A 406 5.51 31.90 6.39
CA ARG A 406 5.00 30.63 6.93
C ARG A 406 4.17 29.94 5.86
N TYR A 407 4.41 28.64 5.70
CA TYR A 407 3.60 27.74 4.89
C TYR A 407 3.05 26.61 5.75
N PHE A 408 1.91 26.08 5.32
CA PHE A 408 1.31 24.84 5.81
C PHE A 408 1.29 23.86 4.65
N TYR A 409 1.84 22.68 4.85
CA TYR A 409 1.79 21.58 3.89
C TYR A 409 1.04 20.41 4.50
N ALA A 410 0.15 19.79 3.72
CA ALA A 410 -0.52 18.56 4.08
C ALA A 410 -0.20 17.48 3.03
N VAL A 411 0.09 16.27 3.48
CA VAL A 411 0.12 15.07 2.64
C VAL A 411 -1.13 14.26 3.02
N THR A 412 -1.96 13.91 2.07
CA THR A 412 -3.20 13.15 2.33
C THR A 412 -3.22 11.91 1.46
N ALA A 413 -3.31 10.74 2.09
CA ALA A 413 -3.65 9.50 1.43
C ALA A 413 -5.13 9.51 0.98
N TYR A 414 -5.45 8.76 -0.08
CA TYR A 414 -6.79 8.46 -0.57
C TYR A 414 -6.85 7.03 -1.12
N ASP A 415 -8.05 6.46 -1.12
CA ASP A 415 -8.40 5.16 -1.70
C ASP A 415 -9.06 5.31 -3.10
N HIS A 416 -9.35 4.19 -3.76
CA HIS A 416 -10.00 4.15 -5.08
C HIS A 416 -11.53 3.91 -5.04
N GLY A 417 -12.13 3.73 -3.86
CA GLY A 417 -13.53 3.33 -3.70
C GLY A 417 -13.88 1.99 -4.37
N SER A 418 -15.18 1.69 -4.54
CA SER A 418 -15.63 0.51 -5.28
C SER A 418 -16.91 0.79 -6.06
N ILE A 419 -16.89 0.58 -7.38
CA ILE A 419 -18.06 0.77 -8.24
C ILE A 419 -19.12 -0.31 -7.97
N GLU A 420 -18.67 -1.56 -7.75
CA GLU A 420 -19.57 -2.71 -7.56
C GLU A 420 -20.32 -2.65 -6.23
N LYS A 421 -19.72 -2.04 -5.21
CA LYS A 421 -20.33 -1.83 -3.88
C LYS A 421 -20.96 -0.43 -3.71
N GLU A 422 -20.98 0.37 -4.78
CA GLU A 422 -21.40 1.78 -4.79
C GLU A 422 -20.67 2.70 -3.79
N ILE A 423 -19.46 2.32 -3.40
CA ILE A 423 -18.59 3.04 -2.46
C ILE A 423 -17.76 4.10 -3.20
N LEU A 424 -17.87 5.35 -2.76
CA LEU A 424 -17.13 6.48 -3.31
C LEU A 424 -15.72 6.58 -2.70
N PRO A 425 -14.70 7.04 -3.46
CA PRO A 425 -13.36 7.28 -2.93
C PRO A 425 -13.33 8.26 -1.76
N ALA A 426 -12.57 7.94 -0.71
CA ALA A 426 -12.35 8.82 0.43
C ALA A 426 -10.92 9.40 0.46
N GLU A 427 -10.72 10.47 1.24
CA GLU A 427 -9.43 11.15 1.39
C GLU A 427 -9.21 11.53 2.85
N THR A 428 -8.00 11.31 3.34
CA THR A 428 -7.61 11.64 4.72
C THR A 428 -7.77 13.13 5.04
N SER A 429 -8.28 13.41 6.23
CA SER A 429 -8.50 14.79 6.68
C SER A 429 -7.19 15.58 6.85
N LYS A 430 -7.26 16.90 6.64
CA LYS A 430 -6.14 17.84 6.81
C LYS A 430 -6.57 19.00 7.71
N PHE A 431 -6.11 18.99 8.96
CA PHE A 431 -6.57 19.89 10.02
C PHE A 431 -5.44 20.68 10.66
N VAL A 432 -5.68 21.98 10.88
CA VAL A 432 -4.80 22.89 11.61
C VAL A 432 -5.64 23.80 12.51
N THR A 433 -5.24 23.96 13.76
CA THR A 433 -5.80 24.96 14.68
C THR A 433 -4.73 25.86 15.28
N LEU A 434 -5.17 27.03 15.75
CA LEU A 434 -4.36 27.97 16.51
C LEU A 434 -4.91 28.05 17.94
N ASP A 435 -4.05 27.90 18.94
CA ASP A 435 -4.44 28.18 20.32
C ASP A 435 -4.56 29.70 20.57
N ARG A 436 -5.12 30.09 21.73
CA ARG A 436 -5.24 31.51 22.12
C ARG A 436 -3.89 32.22 22.37
N GLY A 437 -2.78 31.48 22.38
CA GLY A 437 -1.40 31.98 22.45
C GLY A 437 -0.72 32.14 21.09
N GLY A 438 -1.33 31.66 20.00
CA GLY A 438 -0.76 31.66 18.66
C GLY A 438 0.10 30.42 18.32
N ASN A 439 0.09 29.38 19.15
CA ASN A 439 0.72 28.11 18.83
C ASN A 439 -0.12 27.35 17.80
N VAL A 440 0.55 26.75 16.81
CA VAL A 440 -0.07 25.91 15.79
C VAL A 440 -0.18 24.48 16.31
N ILE A 441 -1.37 23.89 16.20
CA ILE A 441 -1.62 22.46 16.43
C ILE A 441 -2.03 21.86 15.08
N THR A 442 -1.28 20.86 14.61
CA THR A 442 -1.51 20.18 13.31
C THR A 442 -1.86 18.71 13.52
N ALA A 443 -2.53 18.11 12.53
CA ALA A 443 -2.62 16.65 12.41
C ALA A 443 -1.25 16.04 12.01
N LYS A 444 -1.07 14.72 12.18
CA LYS A 444 0.19 14.00 11.85
C LYS A 444 0.67 14.24 10.42
N ASN A 445 -0.29 14.36 9.51
CA ASN A 445 -0.10 14.48 8.08
C ASN A 445 -0.01 15.96 7.62
N VAL A 446 0.09 16.90 8.56
CA VAL A 446 0.21 18.34 8.29
C VAL A 446 1.38 18.96 9.05
N ILE A 447 2.24 19.70 8.34
CA ILE A 447 3.43 20.36 8.90
C ILE A 447 3.43 21.85 8.58
N THR A 448 3.91 22.66 9.54
CA THR A 448 4.14 24.11 9.34
C THR A 448 5.64 24.39 9.28
N VAL A 449 6.06 25.13 8.27
CA VAL A 449 7.47 25.49 8.04
C VAL A 449 7.62 26.96 7.66
N VAL A 450 8.80 27.50 7.93
CA VAL A 450 9.24 28.82 7.46
C VAL A 450 10.60 28.60 6.78
N PRO A 451 10.68 28.54 5.44
CA PRO A 451 11.97 28.49 4.76
C PRO A 451 12.78 29.73 5.08
N ASP A 452 14.08 29.56 5.28
CA ASP A 452 14.97 30.67 5.57
C ASP A 452 16.41 30.43 5.11
N ALA A 453 17.20 31.50 5.17
CA ALA A 453 18.59 31.47 4.75
C ALA A 453 19.51 31.00 5.89
N PRO A 454 20.48 30.11 5.60
CA PRO A 454 21.35 29.57 6.63
C PRO A 454 22.33 30.59 7.18
N SER A 455 22.93 30.25 8.33
CA SER A 455 23.88 31.13 9.01
C SER A 455 25.12 31.42 8.15
N LEU A 456 25.75 32.58 8.38
CA LEU A 456 27.01 32.89 7.68
C LEU A 456 28.08 31.85 7.99
N GLY A 457 28.74 31.35 6.94
CA GLY A 457 29.80 30.34 7.06
C GLY A 457 29.28 28.91 7.24
N TYR A 458 27.96 28.70 7.21
CA TYR A 458 27.37 27.39 6.98
C TYR A 458 27.90 26.77 5.68
N VAL A 459 28.15 25.47 5.73
CA VAL A 459 28.53 24.62 4.60
C VAL A 459 27.60 23.42 4.66
N ASP A 460 26.73 23.31 3.65
CA ASP A 460 25.80 22.19 3.50
C ASP A 460 26.51 20.83 3.58
N ALA A 461 25.79 19.84 4.11
CA ALA A 461 26.12 18.44 3.90
C ALA A 461 26.13 18.13 2.39
N PRO A 462 26.99 17.20 1.91
CA PRO A 462 27.02 16.84 0.50
C PRO A 462 25.62 16.38 0.02
N MET A 463 25.23 16.79 -1.19
CA MET A 463 23.92 16.44 -1.75
C MET A 463 23.77 14.93 -2.00
N GLU A 464 24.86 14.30 -2.43
CA GLU A 464 24.97 12.87 -2.68
C GLU A 464 26.31 12.35 -2.13
N LYS A 465 26.37 11.08 -1.75
CA LYS A 465 27.58 10.40 -1.31
C LYS A 465 27.64 8.97 -1.86
N GLU A 466 28.82 8.59 -2.35
CA GLU A 466 29.11 7.23 -2.79
C GLU A 466 29.20 6.27 -1.58
N VAL A 467 28.77 5.04 -1.80
CA VAL A 467 28.87 3.93 -0.86
C VAL A 467 30.01 3.00 -1.30
N TYR A 468 30.77 2.43 -0.36
CA TYR A 468 31.94 1.60 -0.66
C TYR A 468 31.70 0.13 -0.27
N PRO A 469 32.05 -0.85 -1.11
CA PRO A 469 31.93 -2.27 -0.74
C PRO A 469 32.95 -2.65 0.33
N VAL A 470 32.49 -3.43 1.32
CA VAL A 470 33.31 -4.02 2.40
C VAL A 470 33.78 -5.42 2.00
N THR A 471 32.89 -6.20 1.36
CA THR A 471 33.19 -7.50 0.75
C THR A 471 33.61 -7.33 -0.72
N THR A 472 34.00 -8.42 -1.38
CA THR A 472 34.12 -8.42 -2.85
C THR A 472 32.70 -8.40 -3.42
N PRO A 473 32.27 -7.34 -4.13
CA PRO A 473 30.88 -7.23 -4.56
C PRO A 473 30.55 -8.27 -5.63
N VAL A 474 29.44 -8.98 -5.42
CA VAL A 474 28.80 -9.88 -6.39
C VAL A 474 27.84 -9.06 -7.24
N GLY A 475 27.00 -8.24 -6.61
CA GLY A 475 26.07 -7.34 -7.30
C GLY A 475 26.78 -6.34 -8.20
N THR A 476 26.21 -6.10 -9.39
CA THR A 476 26.70 -5.09 -10.35
C THR A 476 25.85 -3.82 -10.37
N GLY A 477 24.89 -3.70 -9.46
CA GLY A 477 24.11 -2.48 -9.26
C GLY A 477 24.94 -1.33 -8.71
N SER A 478 24.30 -0.18 -8.52
CA SER A 478 24.93 1.02 -7.95
C SER A 478 24.12 1.58 -6.79
N MET A 479 24.78 2.17 -5.81
CA MET A 479 24.14 2.82 -4.66
C MET A 479 24.70 4.20 -4.40
N LYS A 480 23.83 5.11 -3.95
CA LYS A 480 24.22 6.43 -3.46
C LYS A 480 23.33 6.84 -2.29
N ILE A 481 23.90 7.60 -1.36
CA ILE A 481 23.14 8.25 -0.28
C ILE A 481 22.80 9.66 -0.73
N ARG A 482 21.52 10.02 -0.74
CA ARG A 482 21.01 11.36 -1.05
C ARG A 482 20.57 12.05 0.24
N ASN A 483 20.75 13.36 0.28
CA ASN A 483 20.41 14.21 1.43
C ASN A 483 18.94 14.66 1.37
N LEU A 484 18.19 14.49 2.45
CA LEU A 484 16.80 14.98 2.62
C LEU A 484 16.72 16.12 3.64
N ASP A 485 17.36 15.95 4.80
CA ASP A 485 17.31 16.87 5.94
C ASP A 485 18.72 17.08 6.53
N PRO A 486 19.48 18.08 6.04
CA PRO A 486 20.83 18.41 6.51
C PRO A 486 20.96 18.72 8.01
N SER A 487 19.84 18.99 8.71
CA SER A 487 19.82 19.28 10.15
C SER A 487 19.90 18.02 11.00
N LYS A 488 19.43 16.88 10.47
CA LYS A 488 19.39 15.58 11.15
C LYS A 488 20.64 14.72 10.91
N ILE A 489 21.37 14.94 9.81
CA ILE A 489 22.54 14.13 9.44
C ILE A 489 23.64 14.24 10.51
N PRO A 490 23.97 13.14 11.24
CA PRO A 490 25.07 13.13 12.18
C PRO A 490 26.41 13.15 11.41
N ASP A 491 27.44 13.79 11.98
CA ASP A 491 28.76 13.82 11.36
C ASP A 491 29.65 12.66 11.84
N SER A 492 30.35 12.03 10.90
CA SER A 492 31.31 10.94 11.16
C SER A 492 30.72 9.64 11.75
N ASN A 493 29.41 9.39 11.64
CA ASN A 493 28.83 8.07 11.91
C ASN A 493 29.16 7.09 10.75
N ILE A 494 29.28 5.80 11.05
CA ILE A 494 29.56 4.73 10.08
C ILE A 494 28.32 3.86 9.93
N TYR A 495 27.80 3.74 8.72
CA TYR A 495 26.62 2.94 8.39
C TYR A 495 26.99 1.78 7.49
N ARG A 496 26.37 0.62 7.71
CA ARG A 496 26.47 -0.54 6.83
C ARG A 496 25.11 -0.88 6.23
N ILE A 497 25.16 -1.33 4.98
CA ILE A 497 24.02 -1.76 4.20
C ILE A 497 24.21 -3.26 3.95
N PHE A 498 23.14 -4.01 4.22
CA PHE A 498 23.02 -5.44 4.04
C PHE A 498 21.85 -5.74 3.10
N PHE A 499 21.93 -6.88 2.43
CA PHE A 499 20.88 -7.36 1.54
C PHE A 499 20.42 -8.76 1.95
N LYS A 500 19.18 -9.08 1.63
CA LYS A 500 18.70 -10.45 1.46
C LYS A 500 18.53 -10.74 -0.02
N ASP A 501 18.55 -12.03 -0.34
CA ASP A 501 18.09 -12.54 -1.62
C ASP A 501 17.04 -13.64 -1.39
N THR A 502 16.49 -14.20 -2.47
CA THR A 502 15.48 -15.27 -2.47
C THR A 502 15.86 -16.53 -1.68
N ARG A 503 17.12 -16.67 -1.25
CA ARG A 503 17.56 -17.80 -0.39
C ARG A 503 17.61 -17.44 1.10
N MET A 504 17.07 -16.26 1.48
CA MET A 504 17.13 -15.71 2.84
C MET A 504 15.94 -14.78 3.19
N ASN A 505 14.77 -14.92 2.57
CA ASN A 505 13.64 -13.99 2.73
C ASN A 505 12.62 -14.40 3.82
N LEU A 506 12.68 -15.63 4.35
CA LEU A 506 11.71 -16.26 5.26
C LEU A 506 10.32 -16.49 4.64
N ILE A 507 10.26 -16.62 3.32
CA ILE A 507 9.04 -16.96 2.58
C ILE A 507 9.22 -18.33 1.95
N ASP A 508 8.20 -19.17 2.11
CA ASP A 508 8.02 -20.44 1.41
C ASP A 508 7.66 -20.13 -0.06
N ASP A 509 8.67 -19.75 -0.84
CA ASP A 509 8.53 -19.29 -2.24
C ASP A 509 8.17 -20.45 -3.20
N ASP A 510 8.43 -21.71 -2.82
CA ASP A 510 8.12 -22.94 -3.59
C ASP A 510 6.87 -23.71 -3.08
N GLY A 511 6.45 -23.48 -1.83
CA GLY A 511 5.22 -24.01 -1.26
C GLY A 511 5.37 -25.37 -0.57
N ASP A 512 6.58 -25.70 -0.08
CA ASP A 512 6.92 -26.98 0.56
C ASP A 512 6.49 -27.07 2.05
N TRP A 513 5.97 -25.98 2.62
CA TRP A 513 5.56 -25.80 4.03
C TRP A 513 6.74 -25.83 5.03
N SER A 514 7.96 -25.54 4.60
CA SER A 514 9.21 -25.71 5.35
C SER A 514 10.09 -24.45 5.37
N ALA A 515 9.47 -23.27 5.51
CA ALA A 515 10.10 -21.95 5.63
C ALA A 515 11.25 -21.82 6.65
N ASP A 516 11.40 -22.77 7.59
CA ASP A 516 12.44 -22.78 8.63
C ASP A 516 13.64 -23.72 8.33
N SER A 517 13.54 -24.63 7.34
CA SER A 517 14.52 -25.72 7.18
C SER A 517 15.67 -25.42 6.21
N HIS A 518 15.43 -24.55 5.23
CA HIS A 518 16.45 -24.03 4.31
C HIS A 518 16.76 -22.53 4.53
N ASP A 519 15.92 -21.80 5.28
CA ASP A 519 16.04 -20.34 5.48
C ASP A 519 16.20 -19.91 6.94
N VAL A 520 17.35 -20.22 7.54
CA VAL A 520 17.92 -19.40 8.63
C VAL A 520 19.43 -19.64 8.74
N GLY A 521 20.31 -18.63 8.65
CA GLY A 521 20.08 -17.20 8.33
C GLY A 521 21.36 -16.35 8.52
N ILE A 522 21.21 -15.10 9.01
CA ILE A 522 22.18 -14.50 9.94
C ILE A 522 21.45 -14.19 11.27
N ASP A 523 21.90 -14.47 12.49
CA ASP A 523 23.25 -14.74 13.03
C ASP A 523 24.18 -15.74 12.29
N GLY A 524 23.72 -16.84 11.70
CA GLY A 524 22.36 -17.34 11.70
C GLY A 524 22.32 -18.78 11.28
N CYS A 525 21.70 -19.56 12.14
CA CYS A 525 21.25 -20.91 11.87
C CYS A 525 19.84 -21.04 12.44
N SER A 526 19.15 -22.11 12.04
CA SER A 526 18.28 -22.80 12.99
C SER A 526 19.15 -23.29 14.16
N ASP A 527 19.35 -22.40 15.14
CA ASP A 527 20.22 -22.52 16.32
C ASP A 527 19.69 -23.53 17.35
N TYR A 528 19.11 -24.66 16.88
CA TYR A 528 19.13 -25.86 17.72
C TYR A 528 20.58 -26.24 18.09
N PHE A 529 21.53 -25.60 17.39
CA PHE A 529 22.95 -25.71 17.54
C PHE A 529 23.76 -24.39 17.17
N GLU A 530 24.48 -23.74 18.12
CA GLU A 530 25.61 -22.71 18.11
C GLU A 530 27.07 -23.12 18.56
N ASP A 531 27.95 -23.79 17.79
CA ASP A 531 29.24 -24.42 18.25
C ASP A 531 30.40 -23.49 18.61
N GLY A 532 30.30 -22.21 18.26
CA GLY A 532 31.20 -21.15 18.65
C GLY A 532 32.36 -20.92 17.69
N GLN A 533 32.27 -21.37 16.43
CA GLN A 533 33.14 -20.94 15.32
C GLN A 533 32.37 -20.48 14.07
N GLY A 534 31.05 -20.27 14.18
CA GLY A 534 30.14 -20.13 13.03
C GLY A 534 29.60 -21.51 12.64
N GLY A 535 29.01 -22.20 13.62
CA GLY A 535 28.67 -23.63 13.60
C GLY A 535 27.76 -23.99 14.77
N CYS A 536 27.69 -25.25 15.25
CA CYS A 536 26.47 -25.77 15.91
C CYS A 536 26.53 -26.58 17.31
N ASN A 537 26.07 -26.06 18.49
CA ASN A 537 26.01 -26.63 19.90
C ASN A 537 24.64 -27.02 20.54
N SER A 538 24.63 -28.13 21.27
CA SER A 538 23.46 -28.94 21.63
C SER A 538 22.68 -28.69 22.95
N PHE A 539 22.37 -27.46 23.39
CA PHE A 539 21.71 -27.28 24.73
C PHE A 539 20.77 -26.08 25.00
N ALA A 540 19.74 -25.81 24.18
CA ALA A 540 18.50 -25.14 24.65
C ALA A 540 17.28 -25.25 23.71
N ASN A 541 16.28 -26.06 24.06
CA ASN A 541 14.89 -25.87 23.60
C ASN A 541 13.96 -25.77 24.83
N PRO A 542 13.33 -24.61 25.09
CA PRO A 542 12.36 -24.42 26.17
C PRO A 542 10.91 -24.44 25.65
N GLY A 543 10.50 -25.45 24.89
CA GLY A 543 9.20 -25.48 24.20
C GLY A 543 8.32 -26.73 24.39
N ALA A 544 8.88 -27.94 24.53
CA ALA A 544 8.10 -29.18 24.56
C ALA A 544 8.30 -29.97 25.87
N SER A 545 7.24 -30.11 26.67
CA SER A 545 7.19 -31.01 27.82
C SER A 545 6.38 -32.27 27.47
N ASP A 546 7.08 -33.40 27.33
CA ASP A 546 6.63 -34.80 27.35
C ASP A 546 5.11 -35.06 27.42
N GLU A 547 4.55 -35.59 26.34
CA GLU A 547 3.11 -35.85 26.21
C GLU A 547 2.69 -37.33 26.24
N ASN A 548 3.58 -38.31 26.50
CA ASN A 548 3.07 -39.69 26.69
C ASN A 548 3.77 -40.66 27.67
N GLU A 549 5.03 -40.50 28.07
CA GLU A 549 5.75 -41.46 28.97
C GLU A 549 5.59 -42.99 28.62
N ASP A 550 5.21 -43.38 27.39
CA ASP A 550 4.92 -44.77 26.99
C ASP A 550 5.07 -44.98 25.45
N ASN A 551 5.43 -46.14 24.87
CA ASN A 551 6.03 -47.39 25.37
C ASN A 551 6.82 -48.08 24.22
N TRP A 552 7.86 -48.87 24.54
CA TRP A 552 8.65 -49.60 23.53
C TRP A 552 7.81 -50.51 22.61
N LYS A 553 7.92 -50.29 21.31
CA LYS A 553 7.58 -51.27 20.26
C LYS A 553 8.66 -51.45 19.20
N ASP A 554 9.88 -51.01 19.48
CA ASP A 554 11.10 -51.40 18.79
C ASP A 554 11.75 -52.62 19.49
N CYS A 555 12.16 -53.62 18.69
CA CYS A 555 13.03 -54.69 19.18
C CYS A 555 14.47 -54.20 19.08
N GLY A 556 15.11 -53.92 20.22
CA GLY A 556 16.57 -53.72 20.28
C GLY A 556 17.06 -52.29 20.08
N SER A 557 18.24 -51.99 20.62
CA SER A 557 18.86 -50.65 20.61
C SER A 557 19.68 -50.32 19.36
N ASP A 558 19.63 -51.15 18.31
CA ASP A 558 20.21 -50.88 17.00
C ASP A 558 19.15 -50.62 15.91
N GLY A 559 17.86 -50.70 16.26
CA GLY A 559 16.73 -50.38 15.38
C GLY A 559 16.36 -51.47 14.36
N VAL A 560 16.90 -52.70 14.46
CA VAL A 560 16.65 -53.76 13.47
C VAL A 560 16.28 -55.11 14.11
N CYS A 561 14.98 -55.40 14.13
CA CYS A 561 14.43 -56.64 14.69
C CYS A 561 14.85 -57.87 13.84
N ASN A 562 15.67 -58.78 14.40
CA ASN A 562 16.21 -59.95 13.68
C ASN A 562 16.07 -61.28 14.46
N GLU A 563 16.39 -62.40 13.80
CA GLU A 563 16.11 -63.77 14.29
C GLU A 563 16.89 -64.22 15.54
N ASP A 564 17.99 -63.55 15.88
CA ASP A 564 18.80 -63.85 17.08
C ASP A 564 18.31 -63.10 18.34
N GLU A 565 17.28 -62.24 18.24
CA GLU A 565 16.76 -61.41 19.33
C GLU A 565 15.65 -62.08 20.17
N ILE A 566 15.63 -61.78 21.48
CA ILE A 566 14.64 -62.35 22.43
C ILE A 566 13.29 -61.63 22.29
N GLY A 567 12.49 -62.09 21.34
CA GLY A 567 11.14 -61.57 21.08
C GLY A 567 10.59 -61.93 19.69
N TYR A 568 11.47 -62.27 18.75
CA TYR A 568 11.12 -62.59 17.37
C TYR A 568 10.20 -63.84 17.26
N ASN A 569 9.14 -63.73 16.43
CA ASN A 569 8.15 -64.80 16.20
C ASN A 569 7.72 -64.86 14.72
N GLU A 570 8.32 -65.80 13.98
CA GLU A 570 8.13 -66.10 12.55
C GLU A 570 6.66 -66.37 12.13
N ILE A 571 5.73 -66.51 13.08
CA ILE A 571 4.32 -66.86 12.82
C ILE A 571 3.39 -65.62 12.88
N GLU A 572 3.77 -64.56 13.59
CA GLU A 572 2.91 -63.38 13.80
C GLU A 572 3.28 -62.17 12.93
N ASN A 573 4.49 -62.14 12.34
CA ASN A 573 4.87 -61.14 11.33
C ASN A 573 5.74 -61.75 10.21
N PRO A 574 5.16 -62.20 9.08
CA PRO A 574 5.89 -62.83 7.99
C PRO A 574 5.95 -61.97 6.72
N ASP A 575 7.04 -61.23 6.50
CA ASP A 575 7.54 -60.95 5.14
C ASP A 575 9.06 -60.66 5.09
N PRO A 576 9.91 -61.69 4.91
CA PRO A 576 11.29 -61.52 4.51
C PRO A 576 11.37 -61.38 2.97
N ASN A 577 10.99 -60.20 2.48
CA ASN A 577 11.18 -59.67 1.13
C ASN A 577 10.62 -60.51 -0.04
N ASN A 578 9.32 -60.43 -0.33
CA ASN A 578 8.91 -60.10 -1.72
C ASN A 578 7.47 -59.55 -1.87
N ASP A 579 7.39 -58.28 -2.28
CA ASP A 579 6.24 -57.53 -2.81
C ASP A 579 4.95 -57.40 -1.96
N ASN A 580 4.51 -56.15 -1.74
CA ASN A 580 3.11 -55.67 -1.80
C ASN A 580 3.05 -54.15 -1.56
N TYR A 581 2.92 -53.35 -2.64
CA TYR A 581 2.69 -51.91 -2.56
C TYR A 581 1.26 -51.60 -2.05
N ASP A 582 1.14 -50.84 -0.96
CA ASP A 582 -0.13 -50.24 -0.47
C ASP A 582 0.06 -48.73 -0.28
N TYR A 583 -0.64 -47.98 -1.13
CA TYR A 583 -0.67 -46.51 -1.19
C TYR A 583 -0.92 -45.83 0.17
N ASN A 584 -1.64 -46.47 1.10
CA ASN A 584 -2.01 -45.84 2.38
C ASN A 584 -1.00 -46.10 3.51
N LEU A 585 0.02 -46.96 3.29
CA LEU A 585 0.87 -47.48 4.37
C LEU A 585 2.37 -47.40 4.10
N ASN A 586 2.80 -47.23 2.84
CA ASN A 586 4.19 -46.87 2.52
C ASN A 586 4.25 -45.95 1.28
N PRO A 587 3.92 -44.65 1.42
CA PRO A 587 3.98 -43.71 0.31
C PRO A 587 5.41 -43.28 -0.08
N PHE A 588 6.45 -43.62 0.69
CA PHE A 588 7.80 -43.00 0.60
C PHE A 588 8.97 -43.96 0.29
N GLY A 589 8.77 -45.02 -0.51
CA GLY A 589 9.84 -45.81 -1.16
C GLY A 589 11.12 -46.10 -0.35
N THR A 590 11.13 -47.13 0.50
CA THR A 590 12.19 -47.37 1.51
C THR A 590 13.55 -47.91 0.99
N GLU A 591 13.95 -47.65 -0.26
CA GLU A 591 15.17 -48.23 -0.85
C GLU A 591 16.47 -47.50 -0.43
N ASN A 592 16.43 -46.19 -0.18
CA ASN A 592 17.53 -45.37 0.38
C ASN A 592 18.94 -45.69 -0.19
N ASN A 593 19.01 -45.91 -1.50
CA ASN A 593 20.19 -46.43 -2.22
C ASN A 593 20.71 -45.48 -3.33
N GLY A 594 19.92 -44.48 -3.72
CA GLY A 594 20.29 -43.46 -4.71
C GLY A 594 20.25 -43.89 -6.18
N GLU A 595 19.50 -44.94 -6.56
CA GLU A 595 19.23 -45.27 -7.97
C GLU A 595 17.72 -45.43 -8.25
N PHE A 596 17.29 -44.95 -9.43
CA PHE A 596 15.90 -44.88 -9.88
C PHE A 596 15.32 -46.24 -10.31
N ASP A 597 14.09 -46.56 -9.87
CA ASP A 597 13.33 -47.73 -10.32
C ASP A 597 11.97 -47.35 -10.95
N PHE A 598 11.56 -48.09 -11.99
CA PHE A 598 10.41 -47.71 -12.82
C PHE A 598 9.06 -48.07 -12.16
N GLY A 599 8.48 -47.13 -11.40
CA GLY A 599 7.13 -47.28 -10.86
C GLY A 599 6.70 -46.30 -9.76
N GLU A 600 7.60 -45.46 -9.27
CA GLU A 600 7.32 -44.44 -8.24
C GLU A 600 6.61 -43.23 -8.87
N LEU A 601 5.73 -42.55 -8.12
CA LEU A 601 4.70 -41.66 -8.68
C LEU A 601 4.77 -40.18 -8.25
N SER A 602 5.64 -39.82 -7.31
CA SER A 602 5.85 -38.45 -6.84
C SER A 602 6.84 -37.68 -7.73
N GLU A 603 8.00 -38.26 -8.03
CA GLU A 603 9.07 -37.59 -8.79
C GLU A 603 8.65 -37.29 -10.26
N ASN A 604 8.97 -36.09 -10.75
CA ASN A 604 8.79 -35.65 -12.15
C ASN A 604 7.33 -35.50 -12.67
N ASN A 605 6.34 -35.30 -11.78
CA ASN A 605 4.95 -35.06 -12.17
C ASN A 605 4.65 -33.58 -12.57
N GLY A 606 5.50 -32.62 -12.14
CA GLY A 606 5.34 -31.18 -12.37
C GLY A 606 4.32 -30.49 -11.45
N VAL A 607 4.08 -31.01 -10.25
CA VAL A 607 3.12 -30.53 -9.24
C VAL A 607 3.70 -30.78 -7.83
N PRO A 608 3.77 -29.78 -6.93
CA PRO A 608 4.27 -30.00 -5.57
C PRO A 608 3.37 -30.98 -4.80
N ASP A 609 3.94 -32.05 -4.23
CA ASP A 609 3.23 -32.90 -3.26
C ASP A 609 4.11 -33.43 -2.11
N LEU A 610 3.44 -33.78 -1.00
CA LEU A 610 4.07 -34.21 0.25
C LEU A 610 4.75 -35.58 0.09
N GLY A 611 6.04 -35.58 -0.25
CA GLY A 611 6.82 -36.82 -0.32
C GLY A 611 8.25 -36.76 -0.85
N GLU A 612 8.81 -35.58 -1.11
CA GLU A 612 10.18 -35.43 -1.63
C GLU A 612 11.19 -35.09 -0.50
N PRO A 613 11.98 -36.07 -0.01
CA PRO A 613 13.12 -35.77 0.83
C PRO A 613 14.34 -35.43 -0.02
N ASN A 614 14.96 -34.30 0.29
CA ASN A 614 16.10 -33.65 -0.37
C ASN A 614 15.73 -32.85 -1.64
N LEU A 615 15.82 -31.52 -1.52
CA LEU A 615 16.19 -30.57 -2.57
C LEU A 615 15.92 -31.06 -4.00
N ASP A 616 14.67 -30.94 -4.45
CA ASP A 616 14.42 -30.90 -5.89
C ASP A 616 15.23 -29.72 -6.44
N ILE A 617 16.19 -30.05 -7.28
CA ILE A 617 17.11 -29.12 -7.92
C ILE A 617 16.77 -29.00 -9.42
N LEU A 618 15.50 -29.28 -9.73
CA LEU A 618 14.81 -29.06 -11.00
C LEU A 618 13.93 -27.81 -10.94
N ASP A 619 13.57 -27.29 -9.76
CA ASP A 619 13.28 -25.86 -9.62
C ASP A 619 14.58 -25.06 -9.83
N LEU A 620 14.62 -24.47 -11.02
CA LEU A 620 15.76 -23.73 -11.52
C LEU A 620 15.65 -22.23 -11.25
N ASP A 621 14.53 -21.77 -10.69
CA ASP A 621 14.28 -20.37 -10.40
C ASP A 621 14.92 -19.96 -9.05
N GLU A 622 15.01 -20.85 -8.06
CA GLU A 622 15.76 -20.63 -6.79
C GLU A 622 17.28 -20.49 -6.96
N VAL A 623 17.84 -21.15 -7.97
CA VAL A 623 19.30 -21.13 -8.26
C VAL A 623 19.77 -19.71 -8.64
N ILE A 624 18.84 -18.80 -8.93
CA ILE A 624 19.09 -17.41 -9.26
C ILE A 624 18.78 -16.55 -8.02
N PRO A 625 19.80 -16.01 -7.32
CA PRO A 625 19.54 -15.04 -6.25
C PRO A 625 18.97 -13.76 -6.86
N TYR A 626 17.76 -13.37 -6.46
CA TYR A 626 17.22 -12.03 -6.68
C TYR A 626 17.23 -11.27 -5.35
N THR A 627 17.63 -10.00 -5.35
CA THR A 627 17.56 -9.18 -4.14
C THR A 627 16.11 -9.01 -3.73
N THR A 628 15.79 -9.36 -2.49
CA THR A 628 14.43 -9.27 -1.93
C THR A 628 14.30 -8.05 -1.03
N GLU A 629 15.24 -7.88 -0.11
CA GLU A 629 15.20 -6.81 0.90
C GLU A 629 16.58 -6.18 1.12
N PHE A 630 16.61 -4.97 1.68
CA PHE A 630 17.81 -4.34 2.23
C PHE A 630 17.59 -3.85 3.67
N MET A 631 18.67 -3.68 4.42
CA MET A 631 18.67 -3.16 5.78
C MET A 631 19.86 -2.21 5.99
N VAL A 632 19.67 -1.15 6.77
CA VAL A 632 20.73 -0.20 7.12
C VAL A 632 20.96 -0.16 8.62
N VAL A 633 22.22 -0.38 9.03
CA VAL A 633 22.64 -0.43 10.44
C VAL A 633 23.73 0.60 10.71
N ASN A 634 23.53 1.43 11.72
CA ASN A 634 24.56 2.30 12.27
C ASN A 634 25.54 1.46 13.12
N THR A 635 26.79 1.40 12.66
CA THR A 635 27.89 0.59 13.23
C THR A 635 28.93 1.43 13.96
N THR A 636 28.68 2.74 14.14
CA THR A 636 29.62 3.69 14.78
C THR A 636 30.09 3.23 16.17
N ASN A 637 29.25 2.50 16.90
CA ASN A 637 29.60 1.85 18.18
C ASN A 637 29.33 0.35 18.09
N ASN A 638 30.37 -0.45 17.85
CA ASN A 638 30.28 -1.92 17.77
C ASN A 638 29.65 -2.63 19.00
N ASN A 639 29.45 -1.95 20.13
CA ASN A 639 28.78 -2.52 21.31
C ASN A 639 27.27 -2.20 21.37
N GLN A 640 26.79 -1.31 20.50
CA GLN A 640 25.41 -0.84 20.40
C GLN A 640 25.14 -0.55 18.92
N LEU A 641 24.95 -1.64 18.16
CA LEU A 641 24.43 -1.55 16.80
C LEU A 641 22.99 -1.02 16.84
N ASP A 642 22.65 -0.15 15.90
CA ASP A 642 21.35 0.50 15.84
C ASP A 642 20.81 0.39 14.42
N THR A 643 19.72 -0.35 14.23
CA THR A 643 19.10 -0.56 12.91
C THR A 643 18.26 0.67 12.58
N VAL A 644 18.69 1.44 11.58
CA VAL A 644 18.07 2.72 11.21
C VAL A 644 17.10 2.61 10.03
N VAL A 645 17.25 1.56 9.22
CA VAL A 645 16.24 1.07 8.28
C VAL A 645 16.15 -0.43 8.51
N HIS A 646 14.99 -0.93 8.91
CA HIS A 646 14.72 -2.37 9.01
C HIS A 646 14.71 -3.04 7.63
N TRP A 647 14.57 -4.36 7.57
CA TRP A 647 14.38 -5.05 6.29
C TRP A 647 13.20 -4.43 5.52
N ASN A 648 13.50 -3.98 4.30
CA ASN A 648 12.58 -3.25 3.42
C ASN A 648 12.77 -3.75 1.98
N SER A 649 11.68 -4.02 1.28
CA SER A 649 11.62 -4.52 -0.09
C SER A 649 11.61 -3.42 -1.17
N ASP A 650 11.46 -2.15 -0.79
CA ASP A 650 11.50 -0.99 -1.71
C ASP A 650 12.93 -0.70 -2.20
N LEU A 651 13.42 -1.55 -3.11
CA LEU A 651 14.78 -1.51 -3.64
C LEU A 651 15.01 -0.39 -4.67
N GLU A 652 13.97 0.22 -5.25
CA GLU A 652 14.15 1.27 -6.29
C GLU A 652 13.41 2.58 -6.01
N GLY A 653 12.59 2.65 -4.95
CA GLY A 653 11.92 3.86 -4.48
C GLY A 653 12.73 4.65 -3.46
N ASP A 654 12.02 5.24 -2.50
CA ASP A 654 12.57 6.19 -1.51
C ASP A 654 12.11 5.94 -0.07
N LEU A 655 11.69 4.72 0.28
CA LEU A 655 11.41 4.31 1.67
C LEU A 655 12.67 4.00 2.50
N GLY A 656 13.84 3.92 1.87
CA GLY A 656 15.14 3.80 2.53
C GLY A 656 15.61 5.05 3.29
N GLN A 657 14.72 5.75 4.01
CA GLN A 657 14.98 7.02 4.70
C GLN A 657 15.44 6.82 6.14
N PHE A 658 16.52 7.51 6.54
CA PHE A 658 17.06 7.46 7.90
C PHE A 658 17.98 8.64 8.19
N ASP A 659 18.00 9.15 9.42
CA ASP A 659 18.94 10.20 9.88
C ASP A 659 19.01 11.46 8.96
N GLY A 660 17.93 11.79 8.24
CA GLY A 660 17.90 12.90 7.27
C GLY A 660 18.54 12.59 5.91
N MET A 661 18.79 11.32 5.62
CA MET A 661 19.31 10.78 4.36
C MET A 661 18.31 9.79 3.76
N VAL A 662 18.50 9.45 2.49
CA VAL A 662 17.84 8.32 1.83
C VAL A 662 18.86 7.54 1.02
N LEU A 663 18.74 6.22 1.04
CA LEU A 663 19.54 5.31 0.22
C LEU A 663 18.84 5.09 -1.12
N ASP A 664 19.37 5.68 -2.19
CA ASP A 664 18.93 5.40 -3.56
C ASP A 664 19.73 4.17 -4.06
N ILE A 665 19.05 3.04 -4.28
CA ILE A 665 19.63 1.81 -4.85
C ILE A 665 19.17 1.69 -6.31
N ASN A 666 20.07 1.28 -7.18
CA ASN A 666 19.78 0.92 -8.57
C ASN A 666 20.23 -0.53 -8.73
N ASN A 667 19.29 -1.44 -8.47
CA ASN A 667 19.53 -2.88 -8.51
C ASN A 667 19.59 -3.39 -9.96
N GLN A 668 19.90 -4.66 -10.15
CA GLN A 668 19.77 -5.33 -11.44
C GLN A 668 18.74 -6.43 -11.32
N LEU A 669 17.48 -6.11 -11.66
CA LEU A 669 16.31 -7.01 -11.59
C LEU A 669 16.43 -8.31 -12.41
N GLY A 670 17.51 -8.49 -13.18
CA GLY A 670 17.78 -9.73 -13.87
C GLY A 670 19.18 -9.83 -14.43
N ILE A 671 19.61 -11.07 -14.64
CA ILE A 671 20.93 -11.39 -15.16
C ILE A 671 20.91 -11.32 -16.68
N SER A 672 21.82 -10.52 -17.23
CA SER A 672 21.95 -10.22 -18.66
C SER A 672 23.42 -10.00 -19.01
N LYS A 673 23.76 -9.86 -20.29
CA LYS A 673 25.12 -9.54 -20.71
C LYS A 673 25.41 -8.05 -20.51
N ASP A 674 26.49 -7.73 -19.81
CA ASP A 674 27.09 -6.40 -19.83
C ASP A 674 27.80 -6.20 -21.18
N GLU A 675 27.15 -5.47 -22.09
CA GLU A 675 27.65 -5.20 -23.44
C GLU A 675 28.91 -4.30 -23.47
N GLU A 676 29.12 -3.45 -22.46
CA GLU A 676 30.29 -2.55 -22.43
C GLU A 676 31.56 -3.29 -22.00
N ARG A 677 31.45 -4.20 -21.03
CA ARG A 677 32.58 -4.98 -20.51
C ARG A 677 32.87 -6.23 -21.35
N SER A 678 31.86 -6.85 -21.97
CA SER A 678 32.01 -8.15 -22.67
C SER A 678 32.67 -8.05 -24.04
N ASN A 679 33.96 -8.37 -24.14
CA ASN A 679 34.76 -8.16 -25.33
C ASN A 679 35.80 -9.26 -25.61
N PHE A 680 36.25 -9.34 -26.86
CA PHE A 680 37.47 -10.05 -27.24
C PHE A 680 38.71 -9.22 -26.87
N PHE A 681 39.65 -9.85 -26.17
CA PHE A 681 40.95 -9.29 -25.80
C PHE A 681 42.09 -10.03 -26.53
N PRO A 682 43.07 -9.30 -27.12
CA PRO A 682 43.12 -7.84 -27.26
C PRO A 682 42.04 -7.31 -28.22
N LEU A 683 41.53 -6.10 -27.97
CA LEU A 683 40.54 -5.42 -28.82
C LEU A 683 41.12 -5.13 -30.22
N ASN A 684 40.40 -5.47 -31.28
CA ASN A 684 40.75 -5.16 -32.68
C ASN A 684 39.53 -4.66 -33.45
N ASP A 685 39.76 -3.88 -34.51
CA ASP A 685 38.71 -3.27 -35.35
C ASP A 685 37.77 -4.30 -36.03
N ASN A 686 38.20 -5.56 -36.21
CA ASN A 686 37.44 -6.65 -36.84
C ASN A 686 37.40 -7.91 -35.95
N ASN A 687 36.98 -7.75 -34.69
CA ASN A 687 36.80 -8.87 -33.76
C ASN A 687 35.71 -9.86 -34.23
N TYR A 688 35.74 -11.08 -33.70
CA TYR A 688 34.79 -12.13 -34.06
C TYR A 688 33.39 -11.82 -33.51
N ALA A 689 32.36 -11.80 -34.36
CA ALA A 689 30.99 -11.52 -33.96
C ALA A 689 30.38 -12.71 -33.22
N TYR A 690 29.77 -12.46 -32.06
CA TYR A 690 29.14 -13.47 -31.21
C TYR A 690 27.86 -12.92 -30.57
N SER A 691 26.99 -13.83 -30.16
CA SER A 691 25.81 -13.61 -29.34
C SER A 691 25.92 -14.48 -28.09
N PHE A 692 25.36 -13.98 -27.00
CA PHE A 692 25.24 -14.68 -25.71
C PHE A 692 23.81 -14.49 -25.26
N SER A 693 23.11 -15.59 -25.01
CA SER A 693 21.70 -15.58 -24.62
C SER A 693 21.37 -16.82 -23.80
N PRO A 694 20.29 -16.83 -23.00
CA PRO A 694 19.84 -18.05 -22.34
C PRO A 694 19.67 -19.17 -23.37
N PHE A 695 20.01 -20.41 -23.04
CA PHE A 695 19.90 -21.51 -24.00
C PHE A 695 18.46 -21.67 -24.51
N SER A 696 18.24 -21.48 -25.82
CA SER A 696 16.93 -21.68 -26.44
C SER A 696 17.10 -22.05 -27.90
N PHE A 697 16.45 -23.13 -28.33
CA PHE A 697 16.52 -23.67 -29.69
C PHE A 697 15.17 -24.22 -30.11
N GLY A 698 14.65 -23.81 -31.27
CA GLY A 698 13.38 -24.32 -31.78
C GLY A 698 13.37 -25.85 -31.94
N GLY A 699 12.37 -26.50 -31.38
CA GLY A 699 12.26 -27.96 -31.27
C GLY A 699 12.85 -28.57 -29.99
N ILE A 700 13.50 -27.76 -29.13
CA ILE A 700 14.01 -28.14 -27.80
C ILE A 700 13.13 -27.50 -26.73
N ALA A 701 12.59 -28.32 -25.82
CA ALA A 701 11.78 -27.86 -24.70
C ALA A 701 12.65 -27.28 -23.57
N THR A 702 13.79 -27.92 -23.27
CA THR A 702 14.77 -27.42 -22.27
C THR A 702 15.20 -25.99 -22.59
N GLN A 703 14.84 -25.05 -21.72
CA GLN A 703 15.35 -23.68 -21.75
C GLN A 703 16.59 -23.55 -20.87
N GLY A 704 17.33 -22.47 -21.07
CA GLY A 704 18.54 -22.15 -20.32
C GLY A 704 18.30 -21.17 -19.19
N VAL A 705 18.93 -21.45 -18.06
CA VAL A 705 18.73 -20.74 -16.80
C VAL A 705 19.78 -19.65 -16.63
N ARG A 706 19.37 -18.47 -16.18
CA ARG A 706 20.23 -17.27 -16.18
C ARG A 706 21.19 -17.27 -14.99
N TYR A 707 22.31 -17.97 -15.10
CA TYR A 707 23.25 -18.09 -13.98
C TYR A 707 24.21 -16.87 -13.83
N PRO A 708 24.39 -16.30 -12.62
CA PRO A 708 25.15 -15.06 -12.37
C PRO A 708 26.67 -15.27 -12.31
N ARG A 709 27.32 -15.68 -13.40
CA ARG A 709 28.78 -15.87 -13.47
C ARG A 709 29.43 -15.05 -14.59
N ASN A 710 30.69 -14.63 -14.42
CA ASN A 710 31.49 -14.02 -15.48
C ASN A 710 32.33 -15.10 -16.19
N TYR A 711 32.23 -15.18 -17.53
CA TYR A 711 32.82 -16.26 -18.33
C TYR A 711 34.01 -15.80 -19.17
N GLY A 712 35.07 -16.61 -19.22
CA GLY A 712 36.20 -16.43 -20.12
C GLY A 712 36.36 -17.62 -21.06
N LEU A 713 36.36 -17.41 -22.38
CA LEU A 713 36.72 -18.42 -23.37
C LEU A 713 38.17 -18.16 -23.83
N VAL A 714 39.08 -19.05 -23.44
CA VAL A 714 40.53 -18.95 -23.72
C VAL A 714 40.88 -19.87 -24.89
N PHE A 715 41.42 -19.31 -25.98
CA PHE A 715 41.70 -20.03 -27.23
C PHE A 715 43.16 -20.53 -27.29
N SER A 716 43.38 -21.72 -27.85
CA SER A 716 44.70 -22.37 -28.00
C SER A 716 44.87 -23.04 -29.36
N ASP A 717 46.04 -22.87 -29.97
CA ASP A 717 46.38 -23.52 -31.25
C ASP A 717 47.07 -24.89 -31.06
N SER A 718 47.50 -25.19 -29.83
CA SER A 718 48.38 -26.32 -29.51
C SER A 718 47.80 -27.34 -28.53
N SER A 719 46.67 -27.00 -27.90
CA SER A 719 46.00 -27.82 -26.89
C SER A 719 44.53 -28.03 -27.27
N THR A 720 44.01 -29.22 -26.98
CA THR A 720 42.61 -29.58 -27.22
C THR A 720 41.98 -30.07 -25.93
N TYR A 721 40.75 -29.64 -25.67
CA TYR A 721 39.98 -29.94 -24.47
C TYR A 721 38.75 -30.78 -24.85
N PRO A 722 38.41 -31.84 -24.09
CA PRO A 722 37.15 -32.54 -24.28
C PRO A 722 35.98 -31.65 -23.82
N THR A 723 34.82 -31.82 -24.45
CA THR A 723 33.54 -31.24 -23.99
C THR A 723 32.75 -32.30 -23.22
N SER A 724 31.83 -31.86 -22.37
CA SER A 724 30.86 -32.75 -21.74
C SER A 724 29.74 -33.12 -22.73
N SER A 725 29.05 -34.21 -22.46
CA SER A 725 27.80 -34.59 -23.13
C SER A 725 26.60 -34.05 -22.35
N VAL A 726 25.56 -33.60 -23.05
CA VAL A 726 24.30 -33.12 -22.43
C VAL A 726 23.09 -33.77 -23.09
N THR A 727 22.09 -34.14 -22.30
CA THR A 727 20.81 -34.66 -22.79
C THR A 727 19.75 -33.57 -22.63
N LEU A 728 19.03 -33.27 -23.72
CA LEU A 728 18.03 -32.21 -23.78
C LEU A 728 16.66 -32.80 -24.11
N LEU A 729 15.59 -32.23 -23.56
CA LEU A 729 14.22 -32.61 -23.89
C LEU A 729 13.73 -31.83 -25.12
N ARG A 730 13.02 -32.47 -26.04
CA ARG A 730 12.34 -31.83 -27.18
C ARG A 730 10.90 -31.45 -26.88
N GLU A 731 10.38 -30.47 -27.62
CA GLU A 731 8.95 -30.06 -27.60
C GLU A 731 7.96 -31.22 -27.83
N ASN A 732 8.42 -32.34 -28.42
CA ASN A 732 7.60 -33.54 -28.65
C ASN A 732 7.81 -34.65 -27.59
N GLY A 733 8.39 -34.33 -26.44
CA GLY A 733 8.63 -35.27 -25.33
C GLY A 733 9.75 -36.28 -25.56
N GLN A 734 10.62 -36.09 -26.57
CA GLN A 734 11.74 -36.99 -26.86
C GLN A 734 13.06 -36.39 -26.40
N TYR A 735 13.91 -37.18 -25.74
CA TYR A 735 15.27 -36.78 -25.39
C TYR A 735 16.22 -36.81 -26.61
N ILE A 736 17.16 -35.86 -26.65
CA ILE A 736 18.29 -35.82 -27.58
C ILE A 736 19.59 -35.62 -26.79
N THR A 737 20.51 -36.56 -26.90
CA THR A 737 21.87 -36.42 -26.35
C THR A 737 22.79 -35.78 -27.37
N ILE A 738 23.55 -34.77 -26.92
CA ILE A 738 24.70 -34.19 -27.61
C ILE A 738 25.94 -34.88 -27.06
N ASP A 739 26.64 -35.64 -27.91
CA ASP A 739 27.85 -36.37 -27.53
C ASP A 739 29.03 -35.42 -27.23
N SER A 740 29.96 -35.89 -26.39
CA SER A 740 31.23 -35.19 -26.11
C SER A 740 32.07 -35.02 -27.39
N SER A 741 32.57 -33.80 -27.63
CA SER A 741 33.49 -33.46 -28.73
C SER A 741 34.87 -33.06 -28.18
N THR A 742 35.78 -32.60 -29.05
CA THR A 742 37.08 -32.03 -28.68
C THR A 742 37.28 -30.67 -29.32
N VAL A 743 37.45 -29.62 -28.51
CA VAL A 743 37.59 -28.22 -28.95
C VAL A 743 38.96 -27.63 -28.63
N ASN A 744 39.32 -26.51 -29.25
CA ASN A 744 40.60 -25.81 -29.07
C ASN A 744 40.53 -24.63 -28.06
N TYR A 745 39.39 -24.47 -27.38
CA TYR A 745 39.16 -23.46 -26.34
C TYR A 745 38.73 -24.11 -25.04
N LYS A 746 39.03 -23.47 -23.90
CA LYS A 746 38.49 -23.82 -22.58
C LYS A 746 37.65 -22.65 -22.06
N ILE A 747 36.53 -22.95 -21.43
CA ILE A 747 35.79 -22.00 -20.60
C ILE A 747 36.36 -21.96 -19.17
N ILE A 748 36.48 -20.75 -18.63
CA ILE A 748 36.89 -20.49 -17.25
C ILE A 748 35.91 -19.50 -16.62
N ASP A 749 35.77 -19.57 -15.31
CA ASP A 749 35.18 -18.51 -14.51
C ASP A 749 36.22 -17.38 -14.35
N LEU A 750 35.81 -16.12 -14.55
CA LEU A 750 36.66 -14.94 -14.39
C LEU A 750 36.76 -14.48 -12.93
N ASP A 751 35.81 -14.87 -12.09
CA ASP A 751 35.73 -14.50 -10.67
C ASP A 751 36.40 -15.58 -9.78
N ASN A 752 36.25 -16.87 -10.13
CA ASN A 752 36.91 -17.98 -9.44
C ASN A 752 37.72 -18.92 -10.37
N ALA A 753 39.03 -18.70 -10.45
CA ALA A 753 39.93 -19.48 -11.30
C ALA A 753 40.09 -20.98 -10.92
N GLU A 754 39.58 -21.42 -9.77
CA GLU A 754 39.59 -22.84 -9.36
C GLU A 754 38.28 -23.58 -9.69
N ALA A 755 37.23 -22.87 -10.13
CA ALA A 755 35.97 -23.49 -10.53
C ALA A 755 36.09 -24.29 -11.85
N GLU A 756 35.59 -25.51 -11.85
CA GLU A 756 35.48 -26.33 -13.07
C GLU A 756 34.13 -26.07 -13.77
N LEU A 757 34.18 -25.32 -14.87
CA LEU A 757 33.03 -25.10 -15.76
C LEU A 757 33.05 -26.09 -16.93
N ASP A 758 31.91 -26.70 -17.16
CA ASP A 758 31.67 -27.61 -18.28
C ASP A 758 30.99 -26.90 -19.45
N LEU A 759 31.22 -27.42 -20.65
CA LEU A 759 30.50 -27.00 -21.85
C LEU A 759 30.18 -28.20 -22.73
N ALA A 760 29.09 -28.09 -23.50
CA ALA A 760 28.77 -28.98 -24.61
C ALA A 760 28.80 -28.18 -25.92
N VAL A 761 29.31 -28.76 -26.99
CA VAL A 761 29.49 -28.06 -28.27
C VAL A 761 28.88 -28.85 -29.42
N ILE A 762 27.92 -28.24 -30.11
CA ILE A 762 27.45 -28.73 -31.42
C ILE A 762 28.45 -28.24 -32.47
N ASP A 763 29.56 -28.96 -32.64
CA ASP A 763 30.60 -28.67 -33.65
C ASP A 763 30.01 -28.86 -35.04
N ARG A 764 29.97 -27.78 -35.83
CA ARG A 764 29.51 -27.82 -37.22
C ARG A 764 30.44 -26.98 -38.09
N THR A 765 31.04 -27.65 -39.07
CA THR A 765 31.86 -27.01 -40.09
C THR A 765 31.07 -26.91 -41.40
N TRP A 766 30.92 -25.69 -41.93
CA TRP A 766 30.34 -25.52 -43.26
C TRP A 766 31.24 -26.16 -44.31
N HIS A 767 30.62 -26.80 -45.31
CA HIS A 767 31.30 -27.49 -46.39
C HIS A 767 30.83 -26.94 -47.72
N TYR A 768 31.66 -26.15 -48.40
CA TYR A 768 31.38 -25.71 -49.76
C TYR A 768 31.92 -26.75 -50.75
N TYR A 769 31.04 -27.29 -51.58
CA TYR A 769 31.38 -28.26 -52.62
C TYR A 769 31.23 -27.62 -54.00
N SER A 770 32.34 -27.43 -54.71
CA SER A 770 32.32 -27.00 -56.12
C SER A 770 32.33 -28.19 -57.07
N LYS A 771 31.47 -28.16 -58.11
CA LYS A 771 31.47 -29.11 -59.23
C LYS A 771 31.69 -28.40 -60.56
N ALA A 772 32.82 -28.67 -61.20
CA ALA A 772 32.95 -28.48 -62.64
C ALA A 772 34.07 -29.35 -63.24
N THR A 773 33.69 -30.40 -63.98
CA THR A 773 34.55 -30.88 -65.07
C THR A 773 34.46 -29.88 -66.24
N GLY A 774 35.59 -29.59 -66.88
CA GLY A 774 35.82 -28.27 -67.46
C GLY A 774 35.03 -27.90 -68.72
N LEU A 775 34.76 -26.59 -68.87
CA LEU A 775 34.60 -25.87 -70.13
C LEU A 775 35.03 -24.39 -69.93
N PRO A 776 35.48 -23.68 -70.98
CA PRO A 776 35.87 -22.26 -70.94
C PRO A 776 34.67 -21.32 -71.18
N ASP A 777 34.87 -20.02 -70.90
CA ASP A 777 34.05 -18.89 -71.33
C ASP A 777 32.52 -19.00 -71.12
N SER A 778 32.03 -19.00 -69.87
CA SER A 778 30.68 -18.45 -69.50
C SER A 778 30.26 -18.54 -68.03
N ILE A 779 31.13 -18.94 -67.09
CA ILE A 779 30.94 -18.67 -65.66
C ILE A 779 32.10 -17.77 -65.20
N PRO A 780 31.85 -16.53 -64.72
CA PRO A 780 32.91 -15.67 -64.24
C PRO A 780 33.49 -16.22 -62.93
N LEU A 781 34.78 -15.99 -62.70
CA LEU A 781 35.44 -16.27 -61.41
C LEU A 781 34.75 -15.50 -60.25
N ASP A 782 34.05 -14.42 -60.59
CA ASP A 782 33.36 -13.49 -59.70
C ASP A 782 32.18 -14.11 -58.93
N SER A 783 31.73 -15.34 -59.23
CA SER A 783 30.68 -16.01 -58.43
C SER A 783 31.20 -16.78 -57.21
N ILE A 784 32.52 -16.85 -57.02
CA ILE A 784 33.17 -17.23 -55.75
C ILE A 784 34.03 -16.08 -55.21
N ILE A 785 34.42 -15.12 -56.07
CA ILE A 785 35.20 -13.93 -55.71
C ILE A 785 34.49 -12.67 -56.23
N ASN A 786 33.29 -12.38 -55.73
CA ASN A 786 32.63 -11.10 -56.04
C ASN A 786 33.37 -9.99 -55.28
N SER A 787 33.73 -8.89 -55.93
CA SER A 787 34.45 -7.77 -55.29
C SER A 787 33.67 -7.06 -54.16
N GLU A 788 32.41 -7.41 -53.93
CA GLU A 788 31.59 -6.93 -52.80
C GLU A 788 31.47 -7.95 -51.65
N PHE A 789 31.89 -9.21 -51.82
CA PHE A 789 31.82 -10.26 -50.80
C PHE A 789 33.18 -10.94 -50.63
N TYR A 790 33.80 -10.70 -49.47
CA TYR A 790 35.23 -10.82 -49.23
C TYR A 790 35.68 -12.26 -48.97
N LEU A 791 36.64 -12.78 -49.74
CA LEU A 791 37.57 -13.83 -49.32
C LEU A 791 38.92 -13.61 -50.04
N THR A 792 40.01 -13.33 -49.33
CA THR A 792 41.38 -13.25 -49.90
C THR A 792 42.28 -14.33 -49.32
N THR A 793 43.33 -14.73 -50.06
CA THR A 793 44.21 -15.87 -49.70
C THR A 793 45.00 -15.67 -48.39
N ASP A 794 45.07 -14.44 -47.93
CA ASP A 794 45.75 -13.91 -46.76
C ASP A 794 44.81 -13.71 -45.55
N GLN A 795 43.51 -14.01 -45.69
CA GLN A 795 42.53 -14.05 -44.58
C GLN A 795 42.42 -15.43 -43.89
N PHE A 796 43.22 -16.43 -44.30
CA PHE A 796 43.09 -17.81 -43.85
C PHE A 796 44.43 -18.47 -43.53
N GLU A 797 44.71 -18.75 -42.25
CA GLU A 797 45.89 -19.55 -41.86
C GLU A 797 45.64 -21.07 -41.83
N PHE A 798 44.38 -21.52 -41.84
CA PHE A 798 43.99 -22.93 -41.68
C PHE A 798 43.05 -23.43 -42.77
N PHE A 799 43.60 -23.78 -43.94
CA PHE A 799 42.87 -24.62 -44.91
C PHE A 799 43.14 -26.10 -44.69
N ASN A 800 42.08 -26.90 -44.60
CA ASN A 800 42.14 -28.34 -44.79
C ASN A 800 41.47 -28.70 -46.12
N ILE A 801 42.26 -28.80 -47.19
CA ILE A 801 41.75 -29.19 -48.52
C ILE A 801 41.62 -30.72 -48.55
N VAL A 802 40.41 -31.24 -48.34
CA VAL A 802 40.12 -32.67 -48.44
C VAL A 802 39.54 -32.98 -49.82
N ASP A 803 40.35 -33.60 -50.69
CA ASP A 803 39.89 -34.10 -51.99
C ASP A 803 39.04 -35.37 -51.79
N THR A 804 37.73 -35.26 -52.02
CA THR A 804 36.78 -36.38 -51.87
C THR A 804 35.96 -36.60 -53.13
N VAL A 805 36.25 -37.70 -53.83
CA VAL A 805 35.40 -38.26 -54.90
C VAL A 805 34.02 -38.57 -54.32
N MET A 806 32.95 -38.13 -55.01
CA MET A 806 31.58 -38.32 -54.51
C MET A 806 31.16 -39.81 -54.42
N GLY A 807 30.45 -40.14 -53.35
CA GLY A 807 29.51 -41.27 -53.34
C GLY A 807 28.11 -40.88 -53.84
N THR A 808 27.14 -41.81 -53.74
CA THR A 808 25.71 -41.56 -53.95
C THR A 808 24.92 -41.63 -52.66
N TRP A 809 23.85 -40.86 -52.55
CA TRP A 809 23.01 -40.75 -51.35
C TRP A 809 22.44 -42.11 -50.87
N SER A 810 22.44 -42.28 -49.56
CA SER A 810 21.44 -43.04 -48.80
C SER A 810 20.92 -42.14 -47.68
N ASP A 811 19.78 -42.47 -47.08
CA ASP A 811 19.07 -41.57 -46.16
C ASP A 811 19.87 -41.18 -44.90
N PHE A 812 20.99 -41.88 -44.59
CA PHE A 812 21.96 -41.53 -43.55
C PHE A 812 23.44 -41.77 -43.96
N GLY A 813 23.86 -41.32 -45.15
CA GLY A 813 25.29 -41.12 -45.48
C GLY A 813 25.91 -42.02 -46.57
N PHE A 814 27.21 -41.84 -46.82
CA PHE A 814 27.94 -42.40 -47.97
C PHE A 814 28.77 -43.66 -47.64
N ALA A 815 28.71 -44.67 -48.51
CA ALA A 815 29.60 -45.83 -48.53
C ALA A 815 30.48 -45.86 -49.80
N VAL A 816 31.68 -46.45 -49.70
CA VAL A 816 32.77 -46.32 -50.68
C VAL A 816 32.53 -47.12 -51.97
N SER A 817 32.81 -46.52 -53.12
CA SER A 817 32.80 -47.15 -54.45
C SER A 817 34.13 -46.96 -55.20
N LEU A 818 34.38 -47.80 -56.20
CA LEU A 818 35.66 -47.91 -56.91
C LEU A 818 35.71 -47.09 -58.22
N PHE A 819 36.78 -46.29 -58.33
CA PHE A 819 37.32 -45.56 -59.52
C PHE A 819 36.71 -44.22 -59.93
N GLY A 820 37.61 -43.27 -60.26
CA GLY A 820 37.34 -42.16 -61.20
C GLY A 820 38.04 -40.86 -60.80
N SER A 821 39.02 -40.40 -61.58
CA SER A 821 39.77 -39.16 -61.32
C SER A 821 39.11 -37.94 -62.00
N ASP A 822 38.31 -37.19 -61.25
CA ASP A 822 37.92 -35.80 -61.58
C ASP A 822 37.64 -35.05 -60.26
N TYR A 823 38.30 -33.92 -60.05
CA TYR A 823 38.45 -33.26 -58.75
C TYR A 823 37.21 -32.49 -58.27
N ALA A 824 36.95 -32.50 -56.96
CA ALA A 824 36.03 -31.60 -56.28
C ALA A 824 36.74 -30.90 -55.12
N LEU A 825 36.71 -29.56 -55.10
CA LEU A 825 37.21 -28.79 -53.95
C LEU A 825 36.13 -28.76 -52.88
N LYS A 826 36.43 -29.41 -51.74
CA LYS A 826 35.77 -29.17 -50.45
C LYS A 826 36.48 -28.01 -49.76
N LEU A 827 35.78 -26.91 -49.53
CA LEU A 827 36.28 -25.82 -48.68
C LEU A 827 35.66 -25.96 -47.28
N GLU A 828 36.51 -26.18 -46.28
CA GLU A 828 36.18 -26.11 -44.86
C GLU A 828 36.68 -24.73 -44.36
N LEU A 829 35.77 -23.88 -43.84
CA LEU A 829 36.12 -22.53 -43.36
C LEU A 829 36.70 -22.54 -41.93
N ALA A 830 36.49 -23.63 -41.20
CA ALA A 830 37.08 -23.92 -39.90
C ALA A 830 37.37 -25.42 -39.83
N LYS A 831 38.36 -25.78 -39.01
CA LYS A 831 38.66 -27.19 -38.69
C LYS A 831 37.73 -27.66 -37.57
N ALA A 832 37.31 -28.92 -37.59
CA ALA A 832 36.57 -29.52 -36.47
C ALA A 832 37.29 -29.25 -35.13
N GLY A 833 36.51 -28.89 -34.11
CA GLY A 833 36.98 -28.44 -32.81
C GLY A 833 37.54 -27.01 -32.76
N HIS A 834 37.42 -26.20 -33.82
CA HIS A 834 37.85 -24.79 -33.82
C HIS A 834 36.64 -23.88 -34.05
N PHE A 835 36.56 -22.80 -33.27
CA PHE A 835 35.43 -21.86 -33.24
C PHE A 835 34.97 -21.44 -34.65
N SER A 836 33.84 -22.02 -35.08
CA SER A 836 33.25 -21.94 -36.41
C SER A 836 31.90 -21.23 -36.33
N TYR A 837 31.48 -20.49 -37.37
CA TYR A 837 30.20 -19.76 -37.38
C TYR A 837 28.96 -20.67 -37.15
N SER A 838 29.10 -21.95 -37.46
CA SER A 838 28.04 -22.93 -37.28
C SER A 838 28.05 -23.62 -35.91
N ASP A 839 29.08 -23.41 -35.09
CA ASP A 839 29.17 -23.99 -33.75
C ASP A 839 28.10 -23.42 -32.83
N ARG A 840 27.63 -24.22 -31.89
CA ARG A 840 26.79 -23.74 -30.78
C ARG A 840 27.40 -24.25 -29.49
N ILE A 841 27.86 -23.32 -28.66
CA ILE A 841 28.43 -23.62 -27.35
C ILE A 841 27.30 -23.49 -26.34
N ILE A 842 27.18 -24.50 -25.49
CA ILE A 842 26.19 -24.61 -24.43
C ILE A 842 26.99 -24.64 -23.13
N ILE A 843 26.77 -23.67 -22.25
CA ILE A 843 27.38 -23.64 -20.92
C ILE A 843 26.56 -24.56 -20.01
N LEU A 844 27.27 -25.41 -19.27
CA LEU A 844 26.69 -26.29 -18.26
C LEU A 844 27.15 -25.80 -16.89
N GLU A 845 26.19 -25.45 -16.04
CA GLU A 845 26.44 -25.07 -14.65
C GLU A 845 26.10 -26.24 -13.73
N LYS A 846 26.60 -26.17 -12.49
CA LYS A 846 26.32 -27.14 -11.44
C LYS A 846 26.00 -26.40 -10.15
N ALA A 847 24.87 -26.74 -9.55
CA ALA A 847 24.53 -26.43 -8.18
C ALA A 847 24.36 -27.77 -7.46
N GLY A 848 24.85 -27.92 -6.23
CA GLY A 848 24.80 -29.20 -5.51
C GLY A 848 25.33 -30.38 -6.35
N ASP A 849 24.46 -31.34 -6.60
CA ASP A 849 24.66 -32.54 -7.42
C ASP A 849 24.09 -32.43 -8.85
N THR A 850 23.20 -31.48 -9.14
CA THR A 850 22.57 -31.32 -10.46
C THR A 850 23.36 -30.43 -11.41
N SER A 851 23.37 -30.87 -12.67
CA SER A 851 23.90 -30.12 -13.81
C SER A 851 22.78 -29.63 -14.72
N PHE A 852 22.70 -28.32 -14.94
CA PHE A 852 21.70 -27.71 -15.81
C PHE A 852 22.35 -26.90 -16.93
N VAL A 853 21.54 -26.57 -17.94
CA VAL A 853 21.97 -25.71 -19.04
C VAL A 853 21.71 -24.26 -18.68
N SER A 854 22.72 -23.40 -18.76
CA SER A 854 22.56 -21.97 -18.46
C SER A 854 22.48 -21.14 -19.75
N TRP A 855 23.63 -20.84 -20.33
CA TRP A 855 23.75 -19.93 -21.46
C TRP A 855 24.13 -20.66 -22.75
N ASN A 856 23.71 -20.09 -23.88
CA ASN A 856 24.31 -20.36 -25.17
C ASN A 856 25.29 -19.24 -25.56
N ILE A 857 26.38 -19.62 -26.23
CA ILE A 857 27.19 -18.70 -27.03
C ILE A 857 27.06 -19.16 -28.47
N THR A 858 26.54 -18.29 -29.33
CA THR A 858 26.44 -18.56 -30.77
C THR A 858 27.16 -17.48 -31.58
N PRO A 859 28.03 -17.86 -32.53
CA PRO A 859 28.58 -16.96 -33.54
C PRO A 859 27.52 -16.11 -34.24
N GLY A 860 27.91 -14.88 -34.60
CA GLY A 860 27.12 -13.98 -35.43
C GLY A 860 27.07 -14.37 -36.91
N HIS A 861 26.65 -13.44 -37.76
CA HIS A 861 26.43 -13.71 -39.19
C HIS A 861 27.71 -13.94 -40.01
N ASP A 862 27.63 -14.90 -40.94
CA ASP A 862 28.72 -15.42 -41.80
C ASP A 862 29.38 -14.42 -42.79
N ASN A 863 29.06 -13.12 -42.75
CA ASN A 863 29.35 -12.16 -43.83
C ASN A 863 30.06 -10.87 -43.36
N VAL A 864 30.81 -10.87 -42.26
CA VAL A 864 31.60 -9.70 -41.84
C VAL A 864 32.99 -9.71 -42.53
N PRO A 865 33.35 -8.66 -43.30
CA PRO A 865 34.65 -8.56 -43.93
C PRO A 865 35.81 -8.51 -42.92
N TYR A 866 36.92 -9.19 -43.21
CA TYR A 866 38.17 -9.15 -42.42
C TYR A 866 38.06 -9.61 -40.95
N GLN A 867 37.00 -10.35 -40.59
CA GLN A 867 36.82 -10.89 -39.24
C GLN A 867 38.02 -11.76 -38.81
N LYS A 868 38.63 -11.44 -37.67
CA LYS A 868 39.76 -12.19 -37.12
C LYS A 868 39.27 -13.49 -36.47
N ASN A 869 39.77 -14.64 -36.92
CA ASN A 869 39.57 -15.89 -36.20
C ASN A 869 40.35 -15.86 -34.86
N PRO A 870 39.77 -16.36 -33.75
CA PRO A 870 40.49 -16.49 -32.49
C PRO A 870 41.71 -17.42 -32.64
N THR A 871 42.86 -16.94 -32.18
CA THR A 871 44.17 -17.62 -32.22
C THR A 871 44.73 -17.79 -30.81
N GLY A 872 45.81 -18.57 -30.66
CA GLY A 872 46.43 -18.84 -29.36
C GLY A 872 46.80 -17.57 -28.59
N GLY A 873 46.11 -17.34 -27.48
CA GLY A 873 46.29 -16.15 -26.62
C GLY A 873 45.25 -15.04 -26.82
N ASP A 874 44.32 -15.18 -27.77
CA ASP A 874 43.07 -14.41 -27.76
C ASP A 874 42.15 -14.95 -26.64
N THR A 875 41.31 -14.10 -26.07
CA THR A 875 40.31 -14.50 -25.06
C THR A 875 39.02 -13.71 -25.26
N LEU A 876 37.86 -14.36 -25.17
CA LEU A 876 36.56 -13.71 -25.09
C LEU A 876 36.13 -13.64 -23.64
N SER A 877 36.01 -12.44 -23.08
CA SER A 877 35.43 -12.22 -21.75
C SER A 877 33.97 -11.80 -21.87
N ILE A 878 33.10 -12.43 -21.10
CA ILE A 878 31.68 -12.15 -21.00
C ILE A 878 31.39 -11.83 -19.54
N PHE A 879 30.91 -10.61 -19.29
CA PHE A 879 30.46 -10.16 -17.97
C PHE A 879 28.94 -10.17 -17.93
N THR A 880 28.39 -10.55 -16.80
CA THR A 880 26.94 -10.59 -16.56
C THR A 880 26.52 -9.55 -15.52
N THR A 881 25.39 -8.88 -15.74
CA THR A 881 24.71 -8.08 -14.72
C THR A 881 24.25 -9.00 -13.59
N LYS A 882 24.33 -8.55 -12.34
CA LYS A 882 23.95 -9.35 -11.17
C LYS A 882 23.18 -8.47 -10.17
N PRO A 883 22.04 -8.92 -9.64
CA PRO A 883 21.41 -8.30 -8.48
C PRO A 883 22.35 -8.32 -7.27
N PHE A 884 22.06 -7.49 -6.27
CA PHE A 884 22.71 -7.62 -4.97
C PHE A 884 22.29 -8.91 -4.27
N SER A 885 23.20 -9.47 -3.48
CA SER A 885 23.05 -10.74 -2.77
C SER A 885 23.38 -10.60 -1.29
N SER A 886 23.02 -11.61 -0.51
CA SER A 886 23.41 -11.77 0.91
C SER A 886 24.92 -11.63 1.19
N ALA A 887 25.78 -11.90 0.20
CA ALA A 887 27.24 -11.74 0.31
C ALA A 887 27.72 -10.28 0.14
N ASP A 888 26.86 -9.38 -0.36
CA ASP A 888 27.16 -7.98 -0.60
C ASP A 888 26.97 -7.16 0.68
N VAL A 889 28.08 -6.64 1.22
CA VAL A 889 28.06 -5.72 2.36
C VAL A 889 28.74 -4.43 1.98
N TYR A 890 28.06 -3.33 2.19
CA TYR A 890 28.51 -1.99 1.81
C TYR A 890 28.57 -1.07 3.04
N GLU A 891 29.45 -0.07 3.02
CA GLU A 891 29.68 0.87 4.12
C GLU A 891 29.84 2.30 3.59
N PHE A 892 29.30 3.26 4.34
CA PHE A 892 29.61 4.67 4.15
C PHE A 892 29.76 5.39 5.49
N ILE A 893 30.45 6.53 5.46
CA ILE A 893 30.59 7.42 6.63
C ILE A 893 29.72 8.64 6.36
N SER A 894 28.78 8.98 7.25
CA SER A 894 27.97 10.19 7.12
C SER A 894 28.83 11.44 7.23
N GLN A 895 28.34 12.54 6.66
CA GLN A 895 28.97 13.85 6.76
C GLN A 895 27.87 14.89 6.96
N GLY A 896 27.81 15.43 8.17
CA GLY A 896 26.80 16.41 8.55
C GLY A 896 27.08 17.78 7.96
N SER A 897 26.17 18.72 8.20
CA SER A 897 26.43 20.12 7.91
C SER A 897 27.59 20.65 8.77
N SER A 898 28.37 21.58 8.23
CA SER A 898 29.61 22.04 8.87
C SER A 898 29.79 23.55 8.82
N PHE A 899 30.79 24.06 9.53
CA PHE A 899 30.98 25.49 9.72
C PHE A 899 32.39 25.98 9.32
N ASN A 900 32.45 26.93 8.39
CA ASN A 900 33.68 27.52 7.87
C ASN A 900 33.86 28.99 8.31
N SER A 901 34.57 29.16 9.44
CA SER A 901 34.91 30.46 10.03
C SER A 901 35.65 31.43 9.09
N SER A 902 36.36 30.92 8.08
CA SER A 902 37.07 31.78 7.12
C SER A 902 36.13 32.55 6.20
N GLN A 903 34.90 32.06 5.99
CA GLN A 903 33.94 32.68 5.07
C GLN A 903 33.08 33.78 5.71
N ILE A 904 32.81 33.77 7.02
CA ILE A 904 31.89 34.74 7.66
C ILE A 904 32.24 36.19 7.29
N ASN A 905 33.51 36.57 7.46
CA ASN A 905 33.92 37.96 7.25
C ASN A 905 33.70 38.44 5.81
N TYR A 906 33.82 37.54 4.82
CA TYR A 906 33.55 37.81 3.41
C TYR A 906 32.05 37.89 3.12
N LEU A 907 31.27 36.97 3.71
CA LEU A 907 29.82 36.86 3.50
C LEU A 907 28.98 37.84 4.34
N SER A 908 29.59 38.58 5.28
CA SER A 908 28.92 39.57 6.14
C SER A 908 28.04 40.60 5.42
N ASN A 909 28.30 40.89 4.13
CA ASN A 909 27.46 41.76 3.32
C ASN A 909 26.12 41.12 2.87
N LYS A 910 25.90 39.83 3.10
CA LYS A 910 24.62 39.15 2.88
C LYS A 910 23.59 39.47 3.97
N ILE A 911 24.02 39.90 5.17
CA ILE A 911 23.12 40.26 6.28
C ILE A 911 22.16 41.33 5.79
N LYS A 912 20.87 41.00 5.80
CA LYS A 912 19.80 41.85 5.28
C LYS A 912 18.61 41.87 6.25
N VAL A 913 17.78 42.88 6.07
CA VAL A 913 16.53 43.07 6.81
C VAL A 913 15.40 42.94 5.81
N VAL A 914 14.37 42.18 6.16
CA VAL A 914 13.23 41.82 5.29
C VAL A 914 11.93 42.05 6.08
N PRO A 915 10.98 42.87 5.59
CA PRO A 915 11.03 43.70 4.39
C PRO A 915 11.85 44.97 4.63
N ASN A 916 12.47 45.50 3.58
CA ASN A 916 13.21 46.76 3.65
C ASN A 916 13.06 47.56 2.33
N PRO A 917 12.25 48.64 2.30
CA PRO A 917 11.50 49.20 3.43
C PRO A 917 10.34 48.29 3.87
N TYR A 918 10.03 48.32 5.16
CA TYR A 918 8.77 47.83 5.69
C TYR A 918 7.68 48.89 5.40
N ILE A 919 6.59 48.52 4.72
CA ILE A 919 5.55 49.47 4.26
C ILE A 919 4.19 49.06 4.79
N VAL A 920 3.73 49.69 5.88
CA VAL A 920 2.44 49.42 6.55
C VAL A 920 2.33 48.03 7.17
N ALA A 921 2.42 46.97 6.37
CA ALA A 921 2.39 45.55 6.69
C ALA A 921 3.31 44.77 5.73
N ALA A 922 3.67 43.53 6.07
CA ALA A 922 4.37 42.60 5.18
C ALA A 922 3.38 41.59 4.57
N SER A 923 3.70 41.03 3.39
CA SER A 923 2.83 40.03 2.72
C SER A 923 2.78 38.66 3.42
N TRP A 924 3.55 38.49 4.50
CA TRP A 924 3.63 37.28 5.33
C TRP A 924 3.20 37.52 6.78
N GLU A 925 2.79 38.74 7.14
CA GLU A 925 2.13 38.97 8.43
C GLU A 925 0.74 38.29 8.36
N GLY A 926 0.50 37.33 9.25
CA GLY A 926 -0.75 36.58 9.29
C GLY A 926 -1.97 37.48 9.53
N GLN A 927 -3.17 36.97 9.21
CA GLN A 927 -4.41 37.71 9.44
C GLN A 927 -4.50 38.19 10.89
N ASN A 928 -4.88 39.46 11.09
CA ASN A 928 -4.99 40.05 12.41
C ASN A 928 -6.04 39.30 13.25
N PRO A 929 -5.67 38.61 14.35
CA PRO A 929 -6.62 37.82 15.14
C PRO A 929 -7.52 38.69 16.03
N TYR A 930 -7.35 40.02 16.02
CA TYR A 930 -8.11 40.97 16.83
C TYR A 930 -9.03 41.84 15.98
N ALA A 931 -10.29 41.98 16.42
CA ALA A 931 -11.32 42.77 15.74
C ALA A 931 -10.99 44.26 15.54
N ASP A 932 -10.05 44.81 16.31
CA ASP A 932 -9.51 46.17 16.17
C ASP A 932 -7.99 46.14 16.37
N GLY A 933 -7.22 46.78 15.48
CA GLY A 933 -5.76 46.81 15.56
C GLY A 933 -5.05 46.80 14.21
N ARG A 934 -3.74 46.55 14.22
CA ARG A 934 -2.91 46.34 13.02
C ARG A 934 -2.36 44.91 12.90
N GLY A 935 -2.81 43.99 13.73
CA GLY A 935 -2.22 42.65 13.84
C GLY A 935 -0.83 42.64 14.49
N PRO A 936 -0.24 41.44 14.66
CA PRO A 936 1.18 41.30 14.95
C PRO A 936 2.00 41.86 13.79
N ARG A 937 3.15 42.49 14.11
CA ARG A 937 4.01 43.12 13.11
C ARG A 937 5.43 42.62 13.28
N SER A 938 6.11 42.24 12.20
CA SER A 938 7.47 41.73 12.31
C SER A 938 8.40 42.14 11.17
N ILE A 939 9.68 42.18 11.53
CA ILE A 939 10.80 42.39 10.63
C ILE A 939 11.80 41.27 10.90
N HIS A 940 12.25 40.61 9.84
CA HIS A 940 13.22 39.52 9.92
C HIS A 940 14.62 40.04 9.59
N PHE A 941 15.62 39.56 10.33
CA PHE A 941 17.04 39.70 10.02
C PHE A 941 17.53 38.35 9.52
N ASN A 942 18.04 38.26 8.29
CA ASN A 942 18.42 36.99 7.67
C ASN A 942 19.92 36.95 7.34
N HIS A 943 20.47 35.74 7.22
CA HIS A 943 21.90 35.48 7.04
C HIS A 943 22.76 36.02 8.20
N LEU A 944 22.33 35.81 9.44
CA LEU A 944 23.09 36.12 10.65
C LEU A 944 24.18 35.07 10.90
N PRO A 945 25.24 35.38 11.67
CA PRO A 945 26.11 34.37 12.28
C PRO A 945 25.36 33.62 13.41
N PRO A 946 25.61 32.32 13.65
CA PRO A 946 24.81 31.50 14.58
C PRO A 946 24.73 32.05 16.01
N GLN A 947 25.75 32.83 16.42
CA GLN A 947 25.82 33.49 17.72
C GLN A 947 26.18 34.97 17.55
N CYS A 948 25.19 35.86 17.68
CA CYS A 948 25.41 37.30 17.60
C CYS A 948 24.43 38.14 18.44
N LYS A 949 24.77 39.42 18.63
CA LYS A 949 23.87 40.43 19.18
C LYS A 949 23.51 41.43 18.09
N ILE A 950 22.22 41.73 17.94
CA ILE A 950 21.70 42.72 17.00
C ILE A 950 21.27 43.96 17.80
N LYS A 951 22.01 45.05 17.69
CA LYS A 951 21.65 46.33 18.32
C LYS A 951 20.98 47.26 17.31
N ILE A 952 19.78 47.73 17.62
CA ILE A 952 18.98 48.58 16.74
C ILE A 952 19.02 50.01 17.26
N PHE A 953 19.32 50.96 16.38
CA PHE A 953 19.49 52.38 16.69
C PHE A 953 18.63 53.28 15.80
N THR A 954 18.15 54.38 16.38
CA THR A 954 17.54 55.48 15.62
C THR A 954 18.61 56.27 14.84
N LEU A 955 18.18 57.13 13.91
CA LEU A 955 19.07 58.04 13.19
C LEU A 955 19.81 59.06 14.10
N SER A 956 19.35 59.28 15.34
CA SER A 956 20.05 60.08 16.36
C SER A 956 21.04 59.28 17.21
N GLY A 957 21.16 57.96 16.99
CA GLY A 957 22.04 57.06 17.75
C GLY A 957 21.46 56.56 19.08
N GLU A 958 20.14 56.67 19.27
CA GLU A 958 19.47 56.14 20.47
C GLU A 958 19.19 54.64 20.31
N LEU A 959 19.50 53.85 21.35
CA LEU A 959 19.30 52.40 21.35
C LEU A 959 17.81 52.05 21.53
N VAL A 960 17.24 51.45 20.50
CA VAL A 960 15.84 51.01 20.39
C VAL A 960 15.65 49.67 21.12
N ASN A 961 16.45 48.67 20.75
CA ASN A 961 16.45 47.35 21.36
C ASN A 961 17.80 46.64 21.14
N THR A 962 18.07 45.57 21.90
CA THR A 962 19.20 44.65 21.70
C THR A 962 18.67 43.23 21.68
N LEU A 963 18.76 42.58 20.54
CA LEU A 963 18.31 41.22 20.30
C LEU A 963 19.51 40.27 20.43
N VAL A 964 19.28 39.05 20.88
CA VAL A 964 20.30 38.00 21.00
C VAL A 964 19.87 36.85 20.11
N HIS A 965 20.70 36.53 19.12
CA HIS A 965 20.51 35.41 18.21
C HIS A 965 21.52 34.33 18.58
N ASN A 966 21.02 33.14 18.85
CA ASN A 966 21.76 31.96 19.30
C ASN A 966 20.98 30.72 18.87
N THR A 967 21.22 30.30 17.64
CA THR A 967 20.49 29.24 16.91
C THR A 967 21.48 28.16 16.43
N SER A 968 20.96 27.14 15.75
CA SER A 968 21.76 26.15 15.02
C SER A 968 22.38 26.74 13.74
N LEU A 969 23.15 25.95 12.99
CA LEU A 969 23.93 26.46 11.84
C LEU A 969 23.07 26.69 10.58
N ASP A 970 21.99 25.93 10.47
CA ASP A 970 20.96 25.94 9.43
C ASP A 970 19.98 27.12 9.59
N ASP A 971 19.71 27.58 10.82
CA ASP A 971 18.91 28.79 11.07
C ASP A 971 19.80 30.05 11.17
N GLY A 972 19.84 30.82 10.08
CA GLY A 972 20.51 32.11 10.00
C GLY A 972 19.61 33.32 10.24
N SER A 973 18.45 33.17 10.89
CA SER A 973 17.43 34.22 10.92
C SER A 973 16.87 34.58 12.29
N TYR A 974 16.34 35.80 12.38
CA TYR A 974 15.77 36.31 13.63
C TYR A 974 14.55 37.18 13.35
N GLU A 975 13.38 36.72 13.81
CA GLU A 975 12.15 37.50 13.81
C GLU A 975 12.13 38.51 14.96
N TRP A 976 11.90 39.79 14.63
CA TRP A 976 11.68 40.85 15.61
C TRP A 976 10.29 41.47 15.47
N ASN A 977 9.51 41.40 16.55
CA ASN A 977 8.17 41.97 16.71
C ASN A 977 8.08 43.52 16.67
N MET A 978 9.10 44.20 16.17
CA MET A 978 9.19 45.66 16.07
C MET A 978 9.02 46.44 17.41
N LEU A 979 9.12 45.78 18.57
CA LEU A 979 9.02 46.44 19.87
C LEU A 979 10.38 46.96 20.36
N THR A 980 10.36 48.16 20.94
CA THR A 980 11.46 48.70 21.76
C THR A 980 11.70 47.85 23.01
N LYS A 981 12.86 48.04 23.65
CA LYS A 981 13.20 47.45 24.97
C LYS A 981 12.16 47.69 26.08
N ASP A 982 11.32 48.72 25.92
CA ASP A 982 10.28 49.14 26.87
C ASP A 982 8.88 48.63 26.45
N ASN A 983 8.80 47.68 25.51
CA ASN A 983 7.59 47.11 24.91
C ASN A 983 6.65 48.14 24.24
N LEU A 984 7.22 49.21 23.69
CA LEU A 984 6.50 50.19 22.86
C LEU A 984 6.83 50.01 21.37
N ASP A 985 5.84 50.23 20.50
CA ASP A 985 6.00 50.25 19.04
C ASP A 985 7.07 51.26 18.59
N ILE A 986 7.86 50.89 17.59
CA ILE A 986 8.75 51.83 16.91
C ILE A 986 8.01 52.80 15.97
N ALA A 987 8.50 54.04 15.90
CA ALA A 987 7.99 55.06 14.99
C ALA A 987 8.40 54.80 13.52
N TYR A 988 7.69 55.42 12.57
CA TYR A 988 8.13 55.48 11.17
C TYR A 988 9.45 56.26 11.06
N GLY A 989 10.38 55.79 10.23
CA GLY A 989 11.72 56.38 10.14
C GLY A 989 12.78 55.45 9.55
N VAL A 990 14.03 55.89 9.58
CA VAL A 990 15.20 55.11 9.17
C VAL A 990 15.97 54.70 10.42
N TYR A 991 16.27 53.40 10.51
CA TYR A 991 16.99 52.77 11.61
C TYR A 991 18.30 52.17 11.10
N PHE A 992 19.28 52.10 12.00
CA PHE A 992 20.54 51.38 11.78
C PHE A 992 20.55 50.13 12.65
N PHE A 993 21.11 49.04 12.15
CA PHE A 993 21.37 47.85 12.94
C PHE A 993 22.86 47.54 12.95
N HIS A 994 23.36 47.08 14.10
CA HIS A 994 24.75 46.68 14.32
C HIS A 994 24.76 45.24 14.82
N VAL A 995 25.33 44.33 14.02
CA VAL A 995 25.50 42.93 14.36
C VAL A 995 26.92 42.74 14.89
N GLU A 996 27.05 42.29 16.13
CA GLU A 996 28.34 42.08 16.81
C GLU A 996 28.44 40.64 17.36
N PRO A 997 29.63 40.05 17.44
CA PRO A 997 29.82 38.72 18.04
C PRO A 997 29.53 38.75 19.55
N MET A 998 29.20 37.57 20.10
CA MET A 998 29.05 37.42 21.55
C MET A 998 30.40 37.55 22.28
N GLU A 999 30.37 38.12 23.49
CA GLU A 999 31.57 38.30 24.31
C GLU A 999 32.03 36.94 24.86
N GLY A 1000 33.15 36.40 24.34
CA GLY A 1000 33.67 35.11 24.82
C GLY A 1000 34.76 34.46 23.96
N GLY A 1001 34.95 34.87 22.70
CA GLY A 1001 35.94 34.25 21.81
C GLY A 1001 35.48 32.86 21.32
N SER A 1002 34.25 32.78 20.82
CA SER A 1002 33.72 31.57 20.18
C SER A 1002 34.36 31.32 18.80
N ILE A 1003 34.15 30.13 18.25
CA ILE A 1003 34.54 29.80 16.87
C ILE A 1003 33.84 30.69 15.80
N TYR A 1004 32.77 31.37 16.21
CA TYR A 1004 31.94 32.26 15.40
C TYR A 1004 32.37 33.74 15.49
N ASP A 1005 33.65 34.07 15.72
CA ASP A 1005 34.10 35.47 15.80
C ASP A 1005 34.13 36.16 14.42
N PHE A 1006 33.66 37.41 14.34
CA PHE A 1006 33.54 38.17 13.10
C PHE A 1006 33.65 39.69 13.28
N LYS A 1007 34.02 40.37 12.19
CA LYS A 1007 34.03 41.84 12.13
C LYS A 1007 32.59 42.36 12.20
N PRO A 1008 32.25 43.24 13.16
CA PRO A 1008 30.89 43.74 13.31
C PRO A 1008 30.35 44.38 12.02
N HIS A 1009 29.10 44.06 11.68
CA HIS A 1009 28.42 44.55 10.49
C HIS A 1009 27.45 45.67 10.84
N VAL A 1010 27.36 46.71 10.00
CA VAL A 1010 26.40 47.81 10.14
C VAL A 1010 25.55 47.91 8.88
N GLY A 1011 24.24 47.74 9.04
CA GLY A 1011 23.26 47.96 7.98
C GLY A 1011 22.18 48.97 8.39
N LYS A 1012 21.18 49.14 7.53
CA LYS A 1012 20.06 50.07 7.74
C LYS A 1012 18.75 49.52 7.17
N PHE A 1013 17.64 49.90 7.79
CA PHE A 1013 16.30 49.64 7.26
C PHE A 1013 15.39 50.85 7.44
N ALA A 1014 14.27 50.88 6.72
CA ALA A 1014 13.28 51.94 6.80
C ALA A 1014 11.89 51.38 7.09
N VAL A 1015 11.15 52.07 7.96
CA VAL A 1015 9.76 51.78 8.32
C VAL A 1015 8.89 52.92 7.84
N ILE A 1016 7.95 52.60 6.95
CA ILE A 1016 7.04 53.53 6.27
C ILE A 1016 5.60 53.23 6.74
N LYS A 1017 4.78 54.28 6.89
CA LYS A 1017 3.41 54.24 7.41
C LYS A 1017 2.41 54.81 6.41
#